data_AF-A0A8K0U012-F1
#
_entry.id   AF-A0A8K0U012-F1
#
_cell.length_a   1.000
_cell.length_b   1.000
_cell.length_c   1.000
_cell.angle_alpha   90.00
_cell.angle_beta   90.00
_cell.angle_gamma   90.00
#
_symmetry.space_group_name_H-M   'P 1'
#
loop_
_entity.id
_entity.type
_entity.pdbx_description
1 polymer ?
#
loop_
_entity_poly.entity_id
_entity_poly.type
_entity_poly.pdbx_seq_one_letter_code
_entity_poly.pdbx_strand_id
1 'polypeptide(L)'
;MTPSFLRLDRDSVLVVFRLLRVRDILNLRQTCRFYRSFTKEKDVWVQALKEVVSTSIQPVPLPVRLGAASLAHLTNKQLEIITRRAAHLSSTWSADDADDHCIIKMEASRKIRIGRSVTWLHLIFARWLIVASSDTKTSTLTCWDLASYDRPVVESFLAGPVKSGQLRHMSDGKIIMALGVDTRVPTVQILSFGQRDGKPSFGHIHELRGFSYVKELSEDMIVCAMKDDIAIPHVVWWKTGESMALSERPENTGTDITAKFWKNFLMTAGTNHLRIYVFSVDSQSLSHRQTIRLDCDFASEVVFLGHQLGGPDAPCAFDGWIKPDDGGLDVFLTGETDNQPSMDIYRLQYDGASASFSFGRKRGEPALDYSSRGFVTGDTGSRLFSFSRDRSSFVAVRPNLLWSEDEPGISEVPVTDPVDDDDIYCSFPALWAFPVMSFDEAIGLLAVGNIFGELAVFDLVPDGPEAFNMIKDLPLCEESHNSTSPSFSDQTPLTLDVIPCYYVPHGKSPSPEEDEAGFASASSKFYRCERVELRPRWTNNWRDYYEWSQWEGHPEDRAFLLFHRNHFIGRPELIMFNLQCVVFRVGGVYMAWDDADDNPAVLSEITALRGLLKSLKDEEGSIDALPRVLPHHDQVADSLYQEWDAWLRFEANHDRNRWMEMKERGGFPPEAYTQAPQME
;
A
#
# COMPACT_ATOMS: atom_id res chain seq x y z
N MET A 1 -11.31 60.65 -6.39
CA MET A 1 -9.94 60.33 -6.84
C MET A 1 -9.88 58.84 -7.12
N THR A 2 -9.67 58.43 -8.38
CA THR A 2 -9.39 57.02 -8.68
C THR A 2 -8.06 56.63 -8.04
N PRO A 3 -7.96 55.49 -7.34
CA PRO A 3 -6.73 55.09 -6.67
C PRO A 3 -5.57 55.00 -7.67
N SER A 4 -4.43 55.59 -7.32
CA SER A 4 -3.21 55.70 -8.13
C SER A 4 -2.75 54.35 -8.72
N PHE A 5 -3.02 53.26 -8.01
CA PHE A 5 -2.63 51.91 -8.38
C PHE A 5 -3.28 51.40 -9.69
N LEU A 6 -4.48 51.86 -10.04
CA LEU A 6 -5.15 51.49 -11.30
C LEU A 6 -4.50 52.15 -12.54
N ARG A 7 -3.52 53.04 -12.35
CA ARG A 7 -2.78 53.69 -13.43
C ARG A 7 -1.44 53.02 -13.74
N LEU A 8 -1.04 52.02 -12.95
CA LEU A 8 0.15 51.23 -13.24
C LEU A 8 -0.05 50.44 -14.54
N ASP A 9 1.00 50.33 -15.33
CA ASP A 9 1.01 49.42 -16.48
C ASP A 9 0.95 47.95 -16.00
N ARG A 10 0.58 47.07 -16.91
CA ARG A 10 0.32 45.65 -16.61
C ARG A 10 1.54 44.95 -16.00
N ASP A 11 2.75 45.28 -16.46
CA ASP A 11 3.98 44.65 -16.00
C ASP A 11 4.32 45.11 -14.58
N SER A 12 4.13 46.41 -14.29
CA SER A 12 4.23 46.94 -12.93
C SER A 12 3.26 46.25 -11.96
N VAL A 13 2.00 46.01 -12.39
CA VAL A 13 1.05 45.26 -11.56
C VAL A 13 1.51 43.82 -11.37
N LEU A 14 2.01 43.14 -12.41
CA LEU A 14 2.52 41.77 -12.28
C LEU A 14 3.70 41.69 -11.30
N VAL A 15 4.62 42.66 -11.31
CA VAL A 15 5.73 42.74 -10.35
C VAL A 15 5.23 42.85 -8.92
N VAL A 16 4.19 43.65 -8.67
CA VAL A 16 3.56 43.72 -7.35
C VAL A 16 2.99 42.36 -6.94
N PHE A 17 2.29 41.68 -7.85
CA PHE A 17 1.69 40.36 -7.57
C PHE A 17 2.72 39.25 -7.29
N ARG A 18 3.95 39.38 -7.78
CA ARG A 18 5.05 38.45 -7.45
C ARG A 18 5.50 38.52 -5.99
N LEU A 19 5.11 39.57 -5.27
CA LEU A 19 5.45 39.77 -3.86
C LEU A 19 4.28 39.38 -2.93
N LEU A 20 3.19 38.87 -3.47
CA LEU A 20 1.97 38.58 -2.74
C LEU A 20 1.77 37.09 -2.55
N ARG A 21 1.50 36.69 -1.31
CA ARG A 21 1.07 35.33 -1.00
C ARG A 21 -0.28 35.05 -1.65
N VAL A 22 -0.59 33.77 -1.84
CA VAL A 22 -1.87 33.30 -2.41
C VAL A 22 -3.09 33.94 -1.72
N ARG A 23 -3.07 34.04 -0.39
CA ARG A 23 -4.14 34.68 0.40
C ARG A 23 -4.36 36.14 0.00
N ASP A 24 -3.29 36.90 -0.22
CA ASP A 24 -3.36 38.32 -0.57
C ASP A 24 -3.85 38.52 -2.01
N ILE A 25 -3.44 37.65 -2.93
CA ILE A 25 -3.96 37.61 -4.32
C ILE A 25 -5.48 37.41 -4.31
N LEU A 26 -5.98 36.47 -3.50
CA LEU A 26 -7.41 36.19 -3.37
C LEU A 26 -8.18 37.34 -2.70
N ASN A 27 -7.59 38.02 -1.72
CA ASN A 27 -8.17 39.21 -1.11
C ASN A 27 -8.26 40.38 -2.12
N LEU A 28 -7.19 40.64 -2.88
CA LEU A 28 -7.17 41.69 -3.91
C LEU A 28 -8.21 41.45 -5.00
N ARG A 29 -8.44 40.19 -5.38
CA ARG A 29 -9.49 39.80 -6.34
C ARG A 29 -10.89 40.29 -5.93
N GLN A 30 -11.18 40.38 -4.63
CA GLN A 30 -12.49 40.80 -4.11
C GLN A 30 -12.69 42.32 -4.14
N THR A 31 -11.64 43.12 -4.39
CA THR A 31 -11.70 44.58 -4.25
C THR A 31 -12.34 45.30 -5.44
N CYS A 32 -12.02 44.93 -6.69
CA CYS A 32 -12.59 45.55 -7.89
C CYS A 32 -12.56 44.65 -9.12
N ARG A 33 -13.31 45.02 -10.17
CA ARG A 33 -13.41 44.24 -11.42
C ARG A 33 -12.07 44.06 -12.14
N PHE A 34 -11.20 45.08 -12.09
CA PHE A 34 -9.87 45.02 -12.70
C PHE A 34 -9.03 43.90 -12.07
N TYR A 35 -8.83 43.93 -10.75
CA TYR A 35 -8.09 42.87 -10.06
C TYR A 35 -8.79 41.52 -10.14
N ARG A 36 -10.13 41.48 -10.17
CA ARG A 36 -10.86 40.23 -10.40
C ARG A 36 -10.53 39.58 -11.75
N SER A 37 -10.26 40.39 -12.78
CA SER A 37 -9.82 39.92 -14.09
C SER A 37 -8.33 39.60 -14.09
N PHE A 38 -7.50 40.49 -13.55
CA PHE A 38 -6.04 40.39 -13.54
C PHE A 38 -5.55 39.17 -12.73
N THR A 39 -6.15 38.90 -11.57
CA THR A 39 -5.86 37.71 -10.75
C THR A 39 -6.26 36.39 -11.41
N LYS A 40 -6.85 36.39 -12.61
CA LYS A 40 -7.11 35.17 -13.40
C LYS A 40 -6.07 34.96 -14.49
N GLU A 41 -5.08 35.84 -14.60
CA GLU A 41 -4.00 35.70 -15.56
C GLU A 41 -3.07 34.55 -15.16
N LYS A 42 -2.56 33.85 -16.17
CA LYS A 42 -1.71 32.67 -15.99
C LYS A 42 -0.44 32.98 -15.22
N ASP A 43 0.21 34.09 -15.57
CA ASP A 43 1.51 34.47 -15.01
C ASP A 43 1.44 34.76 -13.52
N VAL A 44 0.31 35.29 -13.02
CA VAL A 44 0.09 35.50 -11.59
C VAL A 44 0.19 34.18 -10.83
N TRP A 45 -0.50 33.14 -11.31
CA TRP A 45 -0.54 31.83 -10.64
C TRP A 45 0.74 31.02 -10.83
N VAL A 46 1.41 31.13 -11.99
CA VAL A 46 2.74 30.52 -12.16
C VAL A 46 3.74 31.10 -11.15
N GLN A 47 3.73 32.41 -10.95
CA GLN A 47 4.65 33.05 -9.98
C GLN A 47 4.27 32.71 -8.54
N ALA A 48 2.99 32.75 -8.20
CA ALA A 48 2.54 32.34 -6.86
C ALA A 48 2.83 30.85 -6.57
N LEU A 49 2.72 29.96 -7.56
CA LEU A 49 3.12 28.56 -7.39
C LEU A 49 4.62 28.43 -7.12
N LYS A 50 5.45 29.17 -7.87
CA LYS A 50 6.90 29.20 -7.66
C LYS A 50 7.24 29.70 -6.26
N GLU A 51 6.59 30.77 -5.81
CA GLU A 51 6.76 31.28 -4.45
C GLU A 51 6.45 30.19 -3.42
N VAL A 52 5.28 29.53 -3.52
CA VAL A 52 4.88 28.45 -2.60
C VAL A 52 5.92 27.33 -2.56
N VAL A 53 6.37 26.85 -3.72
CA VAL A 53 7.35 25.74 -3.82
C VAL A 53 8.74 26.15 -3.32
N SER A 54 9.14 27.43 -3.49
CA SER A 54 10.48 27.91 -3.13
C SER A 54 10.62 28.42 -1.69
N THR A 55 9.53 28.90 -1.09
CA THR A 55 9.52 29.49 0.25
C THR A 55 9.18 28.47 1.34
N SER A 56 8.55 27.36 0.97
CA SER A 56 8.27 26.28 1.89
C SER A 56 9.58 25.64 2.37
N ILE A 57 9.75 25.52 3.69
CA ILE A 57 10.88 24.81 4.31
C ILE A 57 11.03 23.40 3.70
N GLN A 58 9.92 22.82 3.28
CA GLN A 58 9.86 21.55 2.58
C GLN A 58 9.19 21.71 1.23
N PRO A 59 9.75 21.11 0.17
CA PRO A 59 9.11 21.14 -1.13
C PRO A 59 7.70 20.57 -1.04
N VAL A 60 6.72 21.36 -1.48
CA VAL A 60 5.37 20.84 -1.72
C VAL A 60 5.42 19.99 -2.98
N PRO A 61 5.07 18.70 -2.92
CA PRO A 61 5.01 17.86 -4.10
C PRO A 61 4.03 18.48 -5.09
N LEU A 62 4.45 18.53 -6.35
CA LEU A 62 3.62 18.95 -7.46
C LEU A 62 3.00 17.71 -8.11
N PRO A 63 1.77 17.79 -8.66
CA PRO A 63 1.12 16.63 -9.28
C PRO A 63 2.03 16.02 -10.36
N VAL A 64 2.19 14.70 -10.36
CA VAL A 64 3.16 13.96 -11.19
C VAL A 64 3.12 14.35 -12.67
N ARG A 65 1.92 14.67 -13.20
CA ARG A 65 1.76 15.11 -14.60
C ARG A 65 2.36 16.47 -14.95
N LEU A 66 2.65 17.32 -13.97
CA LEU A 66 3.39 18.56 -14.22
C LEU A 66 4.84 18.28 -14.63
N GLY A 67 5.38 17.12 -14.24
CA GLY A 67 6.70 16.61 -14.59
C GLY A 67 7.00 16.62 -16.09
N ALA A 68 6.07 16.05 -16.88
CA ALA A 68 6.20 15.92 -18.33
C ALA A 68 5.42 16.98 -19.11
N ALA A 69 4.28 17.45 -18.58
CA ALA A 69 3.54 18.54 -19.20
C ALA A 69 4.01 19.88 -18.63
N SER A 70 4.69 20.68 -19.44
CA SER A 70 5.05 22.06 -19.07
C SER A 70 3.83 22.78 -18.47
N LEU A 71 4.04 23.56 -17.40
CA LEU A 71 3.01 24.48 -16.83
C LEU A 71 2.32 25.31 -17.92
N ALA A 72 2.96 25.48 -19.08
CA ALA A 72 2.39 26.05 -20.30
C ALA A 72 1.07 25.40 -20.76
N HIS A 73 0.83 24.11 -20.50
CA HIS A 73 -0.39 23.40 -20.90
C HIS A 73 -1.53 23.53 -19.90
N LEU A 74 -1.24 23.90 -18.65
CA LEU A 74 -2.29 24.13 -17.66
C LEU A 74 -3.10 25.39 -17.99
N THR A 75 -4.41 25.28 -17.91
CA THR A 75 -5.31 26.43 -17.89
C THR A 75 -5.08 27.27 -16.63
N ASN A 76 -5.46 28.54 -16.68
CA ASN A 76 -5.31 29.45 -15.55
C ASN A 76 -6.09 28.96 -14.32
N LYS A 77 -7.26 28.31 -14.53
CA LYS A 77 -8.05 27.72 -13.46
C LYS A 77 -7.34 26.54 -12.79
N GLN A 78 -6.73 25.63 -13.57
CA GLN A 78 -5.98 24.51 -13.02
C GLN A 78 -4.77 24.99 -12.21
N LEU A 79 -4.00 25.95 -12.76
CA LEU A 79 -2.87 26.56 -12.05
C LEU A 79 -3.31 27.17 -10.71
N GLU A 80 -4.38 27.96 -10.73
CA GLU A 80 -4.93 28.54 -9.51
C GLU A 80 -5.29 27.49 -8.46
N ILE A 81 -5.98 26.42 -8.85
CA ILE A 81 -6.36 25.33 -7.93
C ILE A 81 -5.10 24.68 -7.34
N ILE A 82 -4.12 24.30 -8.18
CA ILE A 82 -2.86 23.71 -7.73
C ILE A 82 -2.16 24.62 -6.75
N THR A 83 -2.00 25.91 -7.10
CA THR A 83 -1.32 26.89 -6.25
C THR A 83 -2.01 27.08 -4.92
N ARG A 84 -3.35 27.15 -4.88
CA ARG A 84 -4.11 27.28 -3.64
C ARG A 84 -3.95 26.06 -2.75
N ARG A 85 -4.10 24.86 -3.31
CA ARG A 85 -3.95 23.61 -2.57
C ARG A 85 -2.51 23.43 -2.07
N ALA A 86 -1.52 23.70 -2.91
CA ALA A 86 -0.12 23.67 -2.52
C ALA A 86 0.18 24.66 -1.38
N ALA A 87 -0.37 25.88 -1.43
CA ALA A 87 -0.19 26.86 -0.36
C ALA A 87 -0.87 26.42 0.94
N HIS A 88 -2.07 25.85 0.86
CA HIS A 88 -2.79 25.33 2.02
C HIS A 88 -2.01 24.17 2.64
N LEU A 89 -1.67 23.16 1.85
CA LEU A 89 -0.89 22.01 2.30
C LEU A 89 0.46 22.43 2.88
N SER A 90 1.17 23.36 2.23
CA SER A 90 2.40 23.93 2.80
C SER A 90 2.16 24.52 4.19
N SER A 91 1.09 25.31 4.37
CA SER A 91 0.80 25.90 5.69
C SER A 91 0.41 24.85 6.72
N THR A 92 -0.39 23.85 6.34
CA THR A 92 -0.83 22.75 7.20
C THR A 92 0.35 21.88 7.61
N TRP A 93 1.32 21.69 6.70
CA TRP A 93 2.49 20.83 6.94
C TRP A 93 3.66 21.54 7.62
N SER A 94 3.75 22.86 7.50
CA SER A 94 4.76 23.70 8.15
C SER A 94 4.28 24.29 9.47
N ALA A 95 3.11 23.89 9.99
CA ALA A 95 2.71 24.24 11.34
C ALA A 95 3.63 23.50 12.33
N ASP A 96 4.81 24.09 12.57
CA ASP A 96 5.84 23.66 13.53
C ASP A 96 5.44 24.00 14.98
N ASP A 97 4.19 24.36 15.24
CA ASP A 97 3.70 24.50 16.62
C ASP A 97 3.67 23.10 17.25
N ALA A 98 4.78 22.76 17.92
CA ALA A 98 4.98 21.51 18.66
C ALA A 98 3.89 21.26 19.70
N ASP A 99 3.18 22.31 20.11
CA ASP A 99 2.07 22.27 21.05
C ASP A 99 0.69 22.10 20.40
N ASP A 100 0.54 22.32 19.09
CA ASP A 100 -0.74 22.24 18.38
C ASP A 100 -0.63 21.23 17.24
N HIS A 101 -0.68 19.94 17.61
CA HIS A 101 -0.83 18.86 16.65
C HIS A 101 -1.98 19.21 15.71
N CYS A 102 -1.67 19.45 14.43
CA CYS A 102 -2.68 19.73 13.42
C CYS A 102 -3.52 18.47 13.19
N ILE A 103 -4.55 18.30 14.02
CA ILE A 103 -5.58 17.28 13.82
C ILE A 103 -6.39 17.76 12.64
N ILE A 104 -6.06 17.25 11.45
CA ILE A 104 -6.89 17.48 10.27
C ILE A 104 -8.16 16.67 10.49
N LYS A 105 -9.25 17.35 10.84
CA LYS A 105 -10.56 16.71 10.91
C LYS A 105 -10.91 16.18 9.52
N MET A 106 -10.83 14.88 9.35
CA MET A 106 -11.12 14.22 8.07
C MET A 106 -12.62 14.01 7.96
N GLU A 107 -13.30 14.94 7.28
CA GLU A 107 -14.65 14.68 6.82
C GLU A 107 -14.56 13.97 5.47
N ALA A 108 -15.12 12.76 5.39
CA ALA A 108 -15.15 12.01 4.14
C ALA A 108 -15.87 12.84 3.08
N SER A 109 -15.11 13.39 2.14
CA SER A 109 -15.68 14.17 1.03
C SER A 109 -16.65 13.32 0.22
N ARG A 110 -16.37 12.01 0.14
CA ARG A 110 -17.15 11.03 -0.62
C ARG A 110 -17.08 9.66 0.03
N LYS A 111 -18.20 8.95 0.01
CA LYS A 111 -18.29 7.53 0.39
C LYS A 111 -18.86 6.75 -0.76
N ILE A 112 -18.18 5.67 -1.09
CA ILE A 112 -18.54 4.74 -2.14
C ILE A 112 -18.73 3.40 -1.44
N ARG A 113 -19.92 2.82 -1.62
CA ARG A 113 -20.26 1.53 -1.04
C ARG A 113 -20.08 0.47 -2.11
N ILE A 114 -19.01 -0.30 -2.00
CA ILE A 114 -18.74 -1.42 -2.88
C ILE A 114 -19.27 -2.67 -2.19
N GLY A 115 -19.98 -3.53 -2.93
CA GLY A 115 -20.45 -4.82 -2.41
C GLY A 115 -19.32 -5.83 -2.21
N ARG A 116 -18.04 -5.45 -2.29
CA ARG A 116 -16.91 -6.38 -2.34
C ARG A 116 -15.75 -5.83 -1.53
N SER A 117 -14.97 -6.71 -0.92
CA SER A 117 -13.75 -6.35 -0.21
C SER A 117 -12.82 -5.57 -1.13
N VAL A 118 -12.37 -4.39 -0.70
CA VAL A 118 -11.36 -3.62 -1.44
C VAL A 118 -10.00 -4.24 -1.16
N THR A 119 -9.36 -4.82 -2.17
CA THR A 119 -8.08 -5.53 -2.00
C THR A 119 -6.90 -4.73 -2.50
N TRP A 120 -7.13 -3.75 -3.37
CA TRP A 120 -6.12 -2.81 -3.86
C TRP A 120 -6.80 -1.53 -4.37
N LEU A 121 -6.19 -0.37 -4.22
CA LEU A 121 -6.68 0.87 -4.82
C LEU A 121 -5.54 1.84 -5.16
N HIS A 122 -5.79 2.76 -6.09
CA HIS A 122 -4.85 3.81 -6.45
C HIS A 122 -5.56 5.06 -6.99
N LEU A 123 -5.13 6.24 -6.52
CA LEU A 123 -5.54 7.54 -7.06
C LEU A 123 -4.70 7.90 -8.28
N ILE A 124 -5.34 8.51 -9.28
CA ILE A 124 -4.69 8.96 -10.50
C ILE A 124 -5.20 10.36 -10.81
N PHE A 125 -4.25 11.29 -10.90
CA PHE A 125 -4.51 12.69 -11.29
C PHE A 125 -5.59 13.37 -10.45
N ALA A 126 -5.65 13.05 -9.16
CA ALA A 126 -6.65 13.56 -8.23
C ALA A 126 -8.12 13.43 -8.69
N ARG A 127 -8.41 12.53 -9.64
CA ARG A 127 -9.76 12.39 -10.23
C ARG A 127 -10.16 10.95 -10.42
N TRP A 128 -9.28 10.11 -10.93
CA TRP A 128 -9.61 8.74 -11.24
C TRP A 128 -9.17 7.87 -10.08
N LEU A 129 -10.09 7.11 -9.51
CA LEU A 129 -9.80 6.16 -8.46
C LEU A 129 -9.95 4.75 -9.02
N ILE A 130 -8.85 4.03 -9.15
CA ILE A 130 -8.88 2.62 -9.54
C ILE A 130 -9.02 1.79 -8.27
N VAL A 131 -9.93 0.83 -8.30
CA VAL A 131 -10.23 -0.06 -7.18
C VAL A 131 -10.31 -1.48 -7.67
N ALA A 132 -9.41 -2.33 -7.17
CA ALA A 132 -9.60 -3.77 -7.23
C ALA A 132 -10.44 -4.21 -6.04
N SER A 133 -11.52 -4.92 -6.31
CA SER A 133 -12.40 -5.46 -5.28
C SER A 133 -12.77 -6.90 -5.58
N SER A 134 -12.83 -7.72 -4.54
CA SER A 134 -13.06 -9.16 -4.67
C SER A 134 -14.05 -9.67 -3.62
N ASP A 135 -14.77 -10.71 -3.99
CA ASP A 135 -15.56 -11.53 -3.08
C ASP A 135 -15.30 -13.01 -3.38
N THR A 136 -16.13 -13.90 -2.83
CA THR A 136 -15.99 -15.36 -3.04
C THR A 136 -16.33 -15.83 -4.46
N LYS A 137 -16.90 -14.97 -5.32
CA LYS A 137 -17.39 -15.34 -6.66
C LYS A 137 -16.70 -14.60 -7.80
N THR A 138 -16.28 -13.37 -7.56
CA THR A 138 -15.82 -12.45 -8.60
C THR A 138 -14.72 -11.54 -8.07
N SER A 139 -13.79 -11.20 -8.96
CA SER A 139 -12.80 -10.16 -8.73
C SER A 139 -12.88 -9.14 -9.87
N THR A 140 -12.89 -7.87 -9.50
CA THR A 140 -13.18 -6.75 -10.40
C THR A 140 -12.14 -5.67 -10.24
N LEU A 141 -11.75 -5.07 -11.35
CA LEU A 141 -10.97 -3.84 -11.42
C LEU A 141 -11.87 -2.75 -11.97
N THR A 142 -12.18 -1.76 -11.14
CA THR A 142 -13.10 -0.67 -11.47
C THR A 142 -12.35 0.66 -11.48
N CYS A 143 -12.76 1.58 -12.34
CA CYS A 143 -12.32 2.97 -12.30
C CYS A 143 -13.50 3.87 -11.98
N TRP A 144 -13.34 4.72 -10.99
CA TRP A 144 -14.32 5.70 -10.54
C TRP A 144 -13.87 7.09 -10.93
N ASP A 145 -14.77 7.87 -11.52
CA ASP A 145 -14.57 9.30 -11.70
C ASP A 145 -15.02 10.01 -10.44
N LEU A 146 -14.08 10.52 -9.66
CA LEU A 146 -14.36 11.30 -8.46
C LEU A 146 -15.03 12.63 -8.77
N ALA A 147 -15.25 13.03 -10.02
CA ALA A 147 -16.15 14.14 -10.34
C ALA A 147 -17.64 13.72 -10.34
N SER A 148 -17.96 12.47 -10.71
CA SER A 148 -19.35 12.01 -10.94
C SER A 148 -19.84 10.86 -10.03
N TYR A 149 -18.95 10.05 -9.46
CA TYR A 149 -19.07 9.08 -8.33
C TYR A 149 -20.28 8.12 -8.21
N ASP A 150 -21.30 8.20 -9.06
CA ASP A 150 -22.51 7.38 -8.94
C ASP A 150 -22.27 5.90 -9.27
N ARG A 151 -21.31 5.62 -10.15
CA ARG A 151 -20.97 4.29 -10.66
C ARG A 151 -19.56 4.26 -11.23
N PRO A 152 -18.92 3.08 -11.32
CA PRO A 152 -17.68 2.97 -12.05
C PRO A 152 -17.87 3.36 -13.52
N VAL A 153 -16.89 4.07 -14.07
CA VAL A 153 -16.86 4.49 -15.47
C VAL A 153 -16.37 3.36 -16.39
N VAL A 154 -15.49 2.51 -15.86
CA VAL A 154 -15.06 1.26 -16.49
C VAL A 154 -14.93 0.17 -15.42
N GLU A 155 -15.22 -1.06 -15.82
CA GLU A 155 -15.09 -2.28 -15.02
C GLU A 155 -14.48 -3.36 -15.91
N SER A 156 -13.49 -4.07 -15.37
CA SER A 156 -12.90 -5.29 -15.93
C SER A 156 -12.86 -6.36 -14.84
N PHE A 157 -12.71 -7.61 -15.25
CA PHE A 157 -12.75 -8.78 -14.38
C PHE A 157 -11.40 -9.48 -14.35
N LEU A 158 -11.01 -9.94 -13.17
CA LEU A 158 -9.77 -10.66 -12.90
C LEU A 158 -10.09 -12.09 -12.47
N ALA A 159 -9.19 -13.03 -12.78
CA ALA A 159 -9.32 -14.42 -12.35
C ALA A 159 -9.09 -14.65 -10.85
N GLY A 160 -8.75 -13.61 -10.08
CA GLY A 160 -8.45 -13.75 -8.66
C GLY A 160 -8.35 -12.40 -7.94
N PRO A 161 -8.35 -12.37 -6.60
CA PRO A 161 -8.16 -11.14 -5.84
C PRO A 161 -6.77 -10.56 -6.09
N VAL A 162 -6.69 -9.22 -6.15
CA VAL A 162 -5.41 -8.51 -6.24
C VAL A 162 -4.80 -8.46 -4.84
N LYS A 163 -3.64 -9.09 -4.64
CA LYS A 163 -2.90 -9.11 -3.36
C LYS A 163 -1.91 -7.96 -3.24
N SER A 164 -1.47 -7.44 -4.37
CA SER A 164 -0.46 -6.38 -4.47
C SER A 164 -0.58 -5.71 -5.81
N GLY A 165 -0.16 -4.45 -5.91
CA GLY A 165 -0.13 -3.78 -7.19
C GLY A 165 0.68 -2.51 -7.12
N GLN A 166 1.29 -2.17 -8.24
CA GLN A 166 2.02 -0.92 -8.43
C GLN A 166 1.50 -0.23 -9.69
N LEU A 167 1.37 1.08 -9.61
CA LEU A 167 0.95 1.93 -10.71
C LEU A 167 2.06 2.95 -11.00
N ARG A 168 2.37 3.15 -12.28
CA ARG A 168 3.39 4.11 -12.68
C ARG A 168 2.97 4.91 -13.90
N HIS A 169 3.31 6.20 -13.84
CA HIS A 169 3.33 7.08 -14.99
C HIS A 169 4.64 6.86 -15.76
N MET A 170 4.52 6.42 -17.00
CA MET A 170 5.67 6.17 -17.86
C MET A 170 6.17 7.46 -18.49
N SER A 171 7.43 7.46 -18.91
CA SER A 171 8.08 8.59 -19.60
C SER A 171 7.36 9.00 -20.89
N ASP A 172 6.68 8.07 -21.56
CA ASP A 172 5.85 8.32 -22.76
C ASP A 172 4.44 8.85 -22.45
N GLY A 173 4.13 9.11 -21.18
CA GLY A 173 2.86 9.65 -20.71
C GLY A 173 1.77 8.60 -20.47
N LYS A 174 2.04 7.32 -20.74
CA LYS A 174 1.13 6.21 -20.44
C LYS A 174 1.04 5.95 -18.94
N ILE A 175 0.00 5.24 -18.54
CA ILE A 175 -0.19 4.74 -17.18
C ILE A 175 -0.17 3.24 -17.25
N ILE A 176 0.80 2.62 -16.60
CA ILE A 176 0.94 1.16 -16.56
C ILE A 176 0.74 0.71 -15.12
N MET A 177 0.11 -0.43 -14.98
CA MET A 177 -0.15 -1.10 -13.71
C MET A 177 0.39 -2.51 -13.78
N ALA A 178 1.02 -2.96 -12.69
CA ALA A 178 1.39 -4.34 -12.47
C ALA A 178 0.61 -4.84 -11.26
N LEU A 179 -0.30 -5.79 -11.45
CA LEU A 179 -1.19 -6.31 -10.41
C LEU A 179 -0.86 -7.77 -10.13
N GLY A 180 -0.46 -8.09 -8.91
CA GLY A 180 -0.30 -9.46 -8.44
C GLY A 180 -1.66 -10.07 -8.13
N VAL A 181 -2.12 -10.98 -8.99
CA VAL A 181 -3.43 -11.62 -8.94
C VAL A 181 -3.29 -13.04 -8.40
N ASP A 182 -3.96 -13.28 -7.28
CA ASP A 182 -3.92 -14.55 -6.58
C ASP A 182 -4.77 -15.59 -7.31
N THR A 183 -4.12 -16.56 -7.93
CA THR A 183 -4.76 -17.62 -8.75
C THR A 183 -4.11 -18.96 -8.41
N ARG A 184 -4.54 -20.08 -8.99
CA ARG A 184 -3.93 -21.40 -8.71
C ARG A 184 -2.45 -21.43 -9.05
N VAL A 185 -2.08 -20.78 -10.15
CA VAL A 185 -0.69 -20.44 -10.47
C VAL A 185 -0.61 -18.93 -10.42
N PRO A 186 0.01 -18.32 -9.38
CA PRO A 186 0.01 -16.87 -9.22
C PRO A 186 0.44 -16.15 -10.49
N THR A 187 -0.21 -15.02 -10.80
CA THR A 187 0.09 -14.24 -11.99
C THR A 187 0.27 -12.77 -11.65
N VAL A 188 1.13 -12.09 -12.40
CA VAL A 188 1.16 -10.62 -12.46
C VAL A 188 0.56 -10.16 -13.78
N GLN A 189 -0.52 -9.39 -13.70
CA GLN A 189 -1.18 -8.78 -14.85
C GLN A 189 -0.59 -7.41 -15.11
N ILE A 190 -0.10 -7.18 -16.33
CA ILE A 190 0.41 -5.89 -16.80
C ILE A 190 -0.65 -5.23 -17.64
N LEU A 191 -1.19 -4.12 -17.13
CA LEU A 191 -2.30 -3.41 -17.72
C LEU A 191 -1.89 -1.96 -18.05
N SER A 192 -2.38 -1.45 -19.17
CA SER A 192 -2.41 -0.02 -19.43
C SER A 192 -3.74 0.56 -18.94
N PHE A 193 -3.70 1.79 -18.45
CA PHE A 193 -4.89 2.58 -18.17
C PHE A 193 -4.86 3.87 -18.97
N GLY A 194 -5.96 4.16 -19.65
CA GLY A 194 -6.02 5.32 -20.53
C GLY A 194 -7.42 5.57 -21.06
N GLN A 195 -7.51 6.26 -22.18
CA GLN A 195 -8.74 6.44 -22.94
C GLN A 195 -8.72 5.61 -24.23
N ARG A 196 -9.87 5.04 -24.56
CA ARG A 196 -10.22 4.41 -25.84
C ARG A 196 -11.57 4.97 -26.28
N ASP A 197 -11.65 5.48 -27.50
CA ASP A 197 -12.84 6.14 -28.04
C ASP A 197 -13.41 7.24 -27.13
N GLY A 198 -12.51 7.99 -26.48
CA GLY A 198 -12.85 9.09 -25.56
C GLY A 198 -13.40 8.64 -24.20
N LYS A 199 -13.33 7.35 -23.87
CA LYS A 199 -13.77 6.80 -22.58
C LYS A 199 -12.61 6.14 -21.84
N PRO A 200 -12.55 6.23 -20.49
CA PRO A 200 -11.58 5.46 -19.71
C PRO A 200 -11.68 3.96 -20.03
N SER A 201 -10.53 3.31 -20.18
CA SER A 201 -10.44 1.88 -20.50
C SER A 201 -9.20 1.25 -19.89
N PHE A 202 -9.30 -0.02 -19.55
CA PHE A 202 -8.17 -0.88 -19.25
C PHE A 202 -7.72 -1.58 -20.54
N GLY A 203 -6.41 -1.75 -20.71
CA GLY A 203 -5.82 -2.48 -21.82
C GLY A 203 -4.86 -3.53 -21.28
N HIS A 204 -5.15 -4.81 -21.51
CA HIS A 204 -4.21 -5.86 -21.11
C HIS A 204 -2.98 -5.84 -22.03
N ILE A 205 -1.78 -5.81 -21.44
CA ILE A 205 -0.51 -5.82 -22.17
C ILE A 205 0.15 -7.20 -22.07
N HIS A 206 0.38 -7.69 -20.84
CA HIS A 206 1.16 -8.90 -20.60
C HIS A 206 0.74 -9.63 -19.32
N GLU A 207 1.02 -10.93 -19.27
CA GLU A 207 0.74 -11.81 -18.12
C GLU A 207 2.02 -12.55 -17.74
N LEU A 208 2.50 -12.35 -16.52
CA LEU A 208 3.70 -13.01 -15.98
C LEU A 208 3.26 -14.12 -15.03
N ARG A 209 3.33 -15.38 -15.48
CA ARG A 209 2.93 -16.55 -14.68
C ARG A 209 4.02 -16.98 -13.70
N GLY A 210 3.59 -17.47 -12.55
CA GLY A 210 4.44 -17.88 -11.45
C GLY A 210 4.86 -16.72 -10.54
N PHE A 211 4.69 -15.47 -10.96
CA PHE A 211 5.09 -14.32 -10.16
C PHE A 211 3.93 -13.78 -9.32
N SER A 212 4.23 -13.25 -8.14
CA SER A 212 3.27 -12.57 -7.27
C SER A 212 3.95 -11.54 -6.36
N TYR A 213 3.15 -10.77 -5.62
CA TYR A 213 3.61 -9.73 -4.70
C TYR A 213 4.46 -8.65 -5.40
N VAL A 214 3.81 -7.83 -6.23
CA VAL A 214 4.42 -6.70 -6.95
C VAL A 214 4.85 -5.63 -5.94
N LYS A 215 6.16 -5.33 -5.90
CA LYS A 215 6.77 -4.39 -4.95
C LYS A 215 7.14 -3.07 -5.53
N GLU A 216 7.61 -3.06 -6.77
CA GLU A 216 7.96 -1.84 -7.47
C GLU A 216 7.75 -2.06 -8.96
N LEU A 217 7.24 -1.03 -9.65
CA LEU A 217 7.14 -0.97 -11.11
C LEU A 217 8.04 0.16 -11.62
N SER A 218 8.82 -0.12 -12.64
CA SER A 218 9.64 0.84 -13.41
C SER A 218 9.33 0.72 -14.91
N GLU A 219 9.93 1.57 -15.73
CA GLU A 219 9.64 1.73 -17.18
C GLU A 219 9.45 0.38 -17.91
N ASP A 220 10.39 -0.55 -17.74
CA ASP A 220 10.40 -1.87 -18.37
C ASP A 220 10.59 -3.04 -17.38
N MET A 221 10.70 -2.73 -16.08
CA MET A 221 11.03 -3.69 -15.03
C MET A 221 9.99 -3.70 -13.93
N ILE A 222 9.80 -4.87 -13.32
CA ILE A 222 9.00 -5.08 -12.12
C ILE A 222 9.81 -5.83 -11.10
N VAL A 223 9.65 -5.49 -9.84
CA VAL A 223 10.15 -6.30 -8.72
C VAL A 223 8.99 -7.09 -8.15
N CYS A 224 9.08 -8.42 -8.18
CA CYS A 224 8.15 -9.34 -7.56
C CYS A 224 8.83 -9.97 -6.35
N ALA A 225 8.17 -10.04 -5.20
CA ALA A 225 8.73 -10.69 -4.02
C ALA A 225 8.73 -12.23 -4.12
N MET A 226 7.93 -12.78 -5.04
CA MET A 226 7.76 -14.23 -5.18
C MET A 226 7.83 -14.72 -6.62
N LYS A 227 8.29 -15.96 -6.76
CA LYS A 227 8.21 -16.76 -7.98
C LYS A 227 7.92 -18.22 -7.64
N ASP A 228 6.93 -18.81 -8.30
CA ASP A 228 6.47 -20.21 -8.15
C ASP A 228 6.17 -20.56 -6.68
N ASP A 229 5.47 -19.65 -5.98
CA ASP A 229 5.18 -19.72 -4.53
C ASP A 229 6.42 -19.81 -3.61
N ILE A 230 7.57 -19.35 -4.12
CA ILE A 230 8.82 -19.22 -3.37
C ILE A 230 9.14 -17.73 -3.18
N ALA A 231 9.38 -17.30 -1.94
CA ALA A 231 9.75 -15.94 -1.52
C ALA A 231 11.20 -15.60 -1.88
N ILE A 232 11.55 -15.78 -3.16
CA ILE A 232 12.79 -15.28 -3.76
C ILE A 232 12.40 -14.05 -4.56
N PRO A 233 12.87 -12.85 -4.17
CA PRO A 233 12.64 -11.65 -4.94
C PRO A 233 13.25 -11.74 -6.34
N HIS A 234 12.50 -11.30 -7.35
CA HIS A 234 12.92 -11.27 -8.75
C HIS A 234 12.72 -9.88 -9.35
N VAL A 235 13.67 -9.48 -10.20
CA VAL A 235 13.44 -8.43 -11.19
C VAL A 235 12.98 -9.10 -12.47
N VAL A 236 11.91 -8.60 -13.07
CA VAL A 236 11.31 -9.14 -14.29
C VAL A 236 11.22 -8.02 -15.32
N TRP A 237 11.79 -8.22 -16.50
CA TRP A 237 11.62 -7.35 -17.65
C TRP A 237 10.29 -7.69 -18.30
N TRP A 238 9.24 -6.98 -17.92
CA TRP A 238 7.87 -7.39 -18.19
C TRP A 238 7.51 -7.41 -19.69
N LYS A 239 8.29 -6.72 -20.53
CA LYS A 239 8.14 -6.75 -21.99
C LYS A 239 8.68 -8.05 -22.62
N THR A 240 9.74 -8.62 -22.05
CA THR A 240 10.40 -9.82 -22.58
C THR A 240 10.02 -11.09 -21.79
N GLY A 241 9.56 -10.93 -20.54
CA GLY A 241 9.34 -12.01 -19.60
C GLY A 241 10.63 -12.56 -18.97
N GLU A 242 11.79 -12.01 -19.35
CA GLU A 242 13.06 -12.39 -18.74
C GLU A 242 13.08 -11.98 -17.27
N SER A 243 13.70 -12.79 -16.41
CA SER A 243 13.71 -12.56 -14.97
C SER A 243 15.06 -12.90 -14.37
N MET A 244 15.46 -12.14 -13.35
CA MET A 244 16.67 -12.35 -12.56
C MET A 244 16.31 -12.44 -11.08
N ALA A 245 16.73 -13.52 -10.42
CA ALA A 245 16.60 -13.67 -8.99
C ALA A 245 17.57 -12.73 -8.26
N LEU A 246 17.10 -12.04 -7.22
CA LEU A 246 17.91 -11.14 -6.39
C LEU A 246 18.62 -11.85 -5.24
N SER A 247 18.24 -13.10 -4.98
CA SER A 247 18.80 -14.01 -4.00
C SER A 247 18.78 -15.44 -4.54
N GLU A 248 19.73 -16.27 -4.11
CA GLU A 248 19.74 -17.71 -4.43
C GLU A 248 18.80 -18.51 -3.51
N ARG A 249 18.41 -17.93 -2.37
CA ARG A 249 17.60 -18.58 -1.35
C ARG A 249 16.38 -17.72 -1.03
N PRO A 250 15.26 -18.35 -0.63
CA PRO A 250 14.13 -17.60 -0.07
C PRO A 250 14.61 -16.76 1.10
N GLU A 251 13.92 -15.65 1.38
CA GLU A 251 14.19 -14.92 2.62
C GLU A 251 14.04 -15.86 3.80
N ASN A 252 15.02 -15.84 4.71
CA ASN A 252 15.08 -16.81 5.83
C ASN A 252 13.86 -16.72 6.75
N THR A 253 13.18 -15.58 6.73
CA THR A 253 11.95 -15.31 7.45
C THR A 253 10.72 -15.66 6.61
N GLY A 254 10.79 -15.73 5.28
CA GLY A 254 9.61 -15.85 4.41
C GLY A 254 8.71 -14.61 4.44
N THR A 255 9.21 -13.51 5.02
CA THR A 255 8.50 -12.25 5.18
C THR A 255 8.53 -11.42 3.91
N ASP A 256 7.64 -10.45 3.88
CA ASP A 256 7.52 -9.51 2.81
C ASP A 256 8.78 -8.64 2.63
N ILE A 257 9.00 -8.18 1.40
CA ILE A 257 10.07 -7.22 1.10
C ILE A 257 9.47 -5.93 0.54
N THR A 258 10.08 -4.80 0.85
CA THR A 258 9.85 -3.55 0.10
C THR A 258 10.97 -3.37 -0.91
N ALA A 259 10.64 -2.87 -2.10
CA ALA A 259 11.63 -2.53 -3.11
C ALA A 259 11.44 -1.09 -3.62
N LYS A 260 12.53 -0.46 -4.05
CA LYS A 260 12.48 0.84 -4.73
C LYS A 260 13.58 0.97 -5.78
N PHE A 261 13.21 1.46 -6.97
CA PHE A 261 14.19 1.94 -7.93
C PHE A 261 14.55 3.38 -7.63
N TRP A 262 15.85 3.66 -7.54
CA TRP A 262 16.39 4.99 -7.31
C TRP A 262 17.62 5.20 -8.18
N LYS A 263 17.49 6.05 -9.20
CA LYS A 263 18.53 6.23 -10.24
C LYS A 263 18.89 4.86 -10.86
N ASN A 264 20.16 4.49 -10.80
CA ASN A 264 20.67 3.20 -11.30
C ASN A 264 20.77 2.14 -10.17
N PHE A 265 20.08 2.37 -9.05
CA PHE A 265 20.04 1.42 -7.94
C PHE A 265 18.66 0.78 -7.84
N LEU A 266 18.67 -0.52 -7.52
CA LEU A 266 17.53 -1.19 -6.95
C LEU A 266 17.85 -1.44 -5.48
N MET A 267 16.94 -1.04 -4.61
CA MET A 267 17.05 -1.28 -3.18
C MET A 267 15.94 -2.21 -2.75
N THR A 268 16.27 -3.20 -1.94
CA THR A 268 15.30 -4.09 -1.33
C THR A 268 15.55 -4.13 0.17
N ALA A 269 14.50 -3.95 0.95
CA ALA A 269 14.55 -4.11 2.40
C ALA A 269 13.68 -5.30 2.80
N GLY A 270 14.27 -6.22 3.55
CA GLY A 270 13.57 -7.27 4.28
C GLY A 270 13.69 -7.03 5.79
N THR A 271 13.28 -8.03 6.59
CA THR A 271 13.18 -7.91 8.06
C THR A 271 14.47 -7.45 8.76
N ASN A 272 15.65 -7.83 8.27
CA ASN A 272 16.92 -7.52 8.94
C ASN A 272 18.05 -7.09 8.00
N HIS A 273 17.72 -6.80 6.75
CA HIS A 273 18.71 -6.41 5.76
C HIS A 273 18.17 -5.42 4.75
N LEU A 274 19.02 -4.46 4.40
CA LEU A 274 18.85 -3.58 3.26
C LEU A 274 19.88 -3.98 2.22
N ARG A 275 19.44 -4.52 1.09
CA ARG A 275 20.30 -4.89 -0.04
C ARG A 275 20.21 -3.84 -1.12
N ILE A 276 21.36 -3.57 -1.72
CA ILE A 276 21.52 -2.54 -2.71
C ILE A 276 22.19 -3.17 -3.91
N TYR A 277 21.54 -2.99 -5.05
CA TYR A 277 21.94 -3.53 -6.31
C TYR A 277 22.20 -2.39 -7.29
N VAL A 278 23.22 -2.54 -8.14
CA VAL A 278 23.51 -1.60 -9.21
C VAL A 278 22.99 -2.19 -10.51
N PHE A 279 22.21 -1.38 -11.21
CA PHE A 279 21.67 -1.69 -12.51
C PHE A 279 22.56 -1.12 -13.61
N SER A 280 22.89 -1.95 -14.61
CA SER A 280 23.45 -1.48 -15.86
C SER A 280 22.41 -1.66 -16.96
N VAL A 281 21.93 -0.52 -17.49
CA VAL A 281 20.91 -0.46 -18.55
C VAL A 281 21.38 -1.20 -19.80
N ASP A 282 22.65 -1.02 -20.18
CA ASP A 282 23.20 -1.56 -21.42
C ASP A 282 23.26 -3.09 -21.44
N SER A 283 23.54 -3.72 -20.31
CA SER A 283 23.70 -5.17 -20.20
C SER A 283 22.49 -5.89 -19.61
N GLN A 284 21.44 -5.15 -19.23
CA GLN A 284 20.30 -5.69 -18.47
C GLN A 284 20.76 -6.58 -17.30
N SER A 285 21.87 -6.19 -16.67
CA SER A 285 22.48 -6.95 -15.60
C SER A 285 22.35 -6.19 -14.29
N LEU A 286 22.04 -6.93 -13.24
CA LEU A 286 22.02 -6.42 -11.89
C LEU A 286 23.21 -7.02 -11.12
N SER A 287 24.03 -6.16 -10.51
CA SER A 287 25.10 -6.62 -9.61
C SER A 287 24.76 -6.23 -8.18
N HIS A 288 24.83 -7.21 -7.27
CA HIS A 288 24.76 -6.94 -5.83
C HIS A 288 25.96 -6.10 -5.42
N ARG A 289 25.70 -4.95 -4.78
CA ARG A 289 26.75 -4.03 -4.34
C ARG A 289 27.00 -4.15 -2.86
N GLN A 290 25.93 -4.17 -2.06
CA GLN A 290 26.05 -4.11 -0.62
C GLN A 290 24.83 -4.73 0.07
N THR A 291 25.08 -5.39 1.20
CA THR A 291 24.07 -5.74 2.18
C THR A 291 24.40 -5.01 3.46
N ILE A 292 23.45 -4.21 3.94
CA ILE A 292 23.49 -3.56 5.24
C ILE A 292 22.65 -4.44 6.15
N ARG A 293 23.27 -5.01 7.19
CA ARG A 293 22.53 -5.67 8.26
C ARG A 293 21.93 -4.59 9.15
N LEU A 294 20.67 -4.75 9.49
CA LEU A 294 19.96 -3.81 10.31
C LEU A 294 19.93 -4.36 11.75
N ASP A 295 20.12 -3.48 12.72
CA ASP A 295 20.30 -3.86 14.13
C ASP A 295 18.97 -4.15 14.84
N CYS A 296 17.85 -3.83 14.21
CA CYS A 296 16.49 -4.10 14.66
C CYS A 296 15.84 -5.05 13.67
N ASP A 297 15.05 -5.98 14.21
CA ASP A 297 14.15 -6.80 13.42
C ASP A 297 12.92 -5.93 13.11
N PHE A 298 12.77 -5.51 11.86
CA PHE A 298 11.60 -4.71 11.47
C PHE A 298 10.39 -5.60 11.45
N ALA A 299 9.43 -5.24 12.30
CA ALA A 299 8.19 -5.97 12.42
C ALA A 299 7.20 -5.66 11.29
N SER A 300 7.15 -4.42 10.77
CA SER A 300 5.93 -4.00 10.06
C SER A 300 6.13 -3.42 8.66
N GLU A 301 6.84 -2.30 8.49
CA GLU A 301 6.86 -1.59 7.20
C GLU A 301 8.21 -0.88 6.92
N VAL A 302 8.68 -1.02 5.69
CA VAL A 302 9.82 -0.25 5.16
C VAL A 302 9.30 0.71 4.11
N VAL A 303 9.63 1.98 4.27
CA VAL A 303 9.21 3.05 3.40
C VAL A 303 10.42 3.77 2.81
N PHE A 304 10.48 3.83 1.49
CA PHE A 304 11.49 4.59 0.76
C PHE A 304 10.93 5.96 0.39
N LEU A 305 11.50 7.04 0.95
CA LEU A 305 11.21 8.41 0.56
C LEU A 305 12.33 8.96 -0.32
N GLY A 306 12.03 9.10 -1.60
CA GLY A 306 12.94 9.69 -2.57
C GLY A 306 12.82 11.20 -2.57
N HIS A 307 13.92 11.90 -2.27
CA HIS A 307 14.05 13.32 -2.59
C HIS A 307 14.35 13.44 -4.08
N GLN A 308 13.37 13.13 -4.95
CA GLN A 308 13.47 13.44 -6.37
C GLN A 308 13.26 14.94 -6.57
N LEU A 309 14.28 15.73 -6.22
CA LEU A 309 14.48 17.01 -6.88
C LEU A 309 14.82 16.64 -8.34
N GLY A 310 13.95 17.03 -9.28
CA GLY A 310 13.91 16.53 -10.65
C GLY A 310 15.29 16.25 -11.25
N GLY A 311 15.43 15.10 -11.90
CA GLY A 311 16.68 14.75 -12.60
C GLY A 311 17.10 15.83 -13.60
N PRO A 312 18.36 15.82 -14.09
CA PRO A 312 18.85 16.80 -15.05
C PRO A 312 18.02 16.89 -16.34
N ASP A 313 17.31 15.80 -16.68
CA ASP A 313 16.40 15.70 -17.83
C ASP A 313 14.91 15.81 -17.47
N ALA A 314 14.56 15.97 -16.18
CA ALA A 314 13.18 16.27 -15.82
C ALA A 314 12.83 17.63 -16.45
N PRO A 315 11.79 17.73 -17.30
CA PRO A 315 11.37 18.99 -17.92
C PRO A 315 10.99 20.10 -16.91
N CYS A 316 10.95 19.74 -15.62
CA CYS A 316 10.72 20.58 -14.47
C CYS A 316 11.99 20.98 -13.70
N ALA A 317 13.18 20.69 -14.20
CA ALA A 317 14.41 21.36 -13.78
C ALA A 317 14.31 22.84 -14.21
N PHE A 318 13.49 23.59 -13.47
CA PHE A 318 13.30 25.02 -13.62
C PHE A 318 14.67 25.71 -13.56
N ASP A 319 15.15 26.24 -14.69
CA ASP A 319 16.21 27.28 -14.88
C ASP A 319 17.19 27.52 -13.70
N GLY A 320 17.75 26.48 -13.07
CA GLY A 320 18.69 26.61 -11.95
C GLY A 320 18.13 27.10 -10.59
N TRP A 321 16.83 26.94 -10.29
CA TRP A 321 16.19 27.50 -9.07
C TRP A 321 16.23 26.58 -7.85
N ILE A 322 16.43 25.29 -8.05
CA ILE A 322 16.70 24.33 -6.98
C ILE A 322 18.17 23.95 -7.15
N LYS A 323 19.01 24.21 -6.15
CA LYS A 323 20.37 23.67 -6.17
C LYS A 323 20.23 22.14 -6.27
N PRO A 324 20.92 21.47 -7.21
CA PRO A 324 21.04 20.02 -7.21
C PRO A 324 21.96 19.62 -6.04
N ASP A 325 21.55 19.90 -4.81
CA ASP A 325 22.25 19.45 -3.62
C ASP A 325 21.83 17.99 -3.39
N ASP A 326 22.79 17.09 -3.56
CA ASP A 326 22.87 15.67 -3.19
C ASP A 326 21.53 14.95 -3.03
N GLY A 327 20.84 14.72 -4.15
CA GLY A 327 19.61 13.92 -4.17
C GLY A 327 19.83 12.60 -3.44
N GLY A 328 19.27 12.52 -2.24
CA GLY A 328 19.36 11.41 -1.30
C GLY A 328 18.08 10.60 -1.25
N LEU A 329 18.17 9.42 -0.65
CA LEU A 329 17.02 8.55 -0.39
C LEU A 329 16.95 8.32 1.11
N ASP A 330 15.84 8.73 1.72
CA ASP A 330 15.59 8.42 3.13
C ASP A 330 14.81 7.10 3.19
N VAL A 331 15.28 6.16 4.00
CA VAL A 331 14.64 4.87 4.26
C VAL A 331 14.12 4.92 5.68
N PHE A 332 12.80 4.92 5.82
CA PHE A 332 12.12 4.87 7.10
C PHE A 332 11.83 3.42 7.39
N LEU A 333 12.31 2.97 8.54
CA LEU A 333 12.12 1.62 9.00
C LEU A 333 11.38 1.67 10.34
N THR A 334 10.17 1.11 10.38
CA THR A 334 9.41 0.97 11.62
C THR A 334 9.60 -0.43 12.17
N GLY A 335 9.95 -0.53 13.44
CA GLY A 335 10.17 -1.81 14.10
C GLY A 335 10.10 -1.67 15.61
N GLU A 336 10.37 -2.75 16.33
CA GLU A 336 10.45 -2.72 17.78
C GLU A 336 11.90 -2.84 18.22
N THR A 337 12.33 -1.95 19.12
CA THR A 337 13.62 -2.08 19.80
C THR A 337 13.33 -2.12 21.30
N ASP A 338 13.77 -3.17 21.99
CA ASP A 338 13.56 -3.34 23.44
C ASP A 338 12.06 -3.34 23.85
N ASN A 339 11.18 -3.96 23.05
CA ASN A 339 9.71 -3.94 23.22
C ASN A 339 9.09 -2.54 23.20
N GLN A 340 9.79 -1.55 22.63
CA GLN A 340 9.22 -0.25 22.34
C GLN A 340 9.22 -0.05 20.83
N PRO A 341 8.10 0.44 20.27
CA PRO A 341 8.08 0.78 18.87
C PRO A 341 9.09 1.90 18.62
N SER A 342 9.85 1.73 17.56
CA SER A 342 10.96 2.56 17.17
C SER A 342 10.89 2.81 15.68
N MET A 343 11.36 3.97 15.27
CA MET A 343 11.51 4.28 13.85
C MET A 343 12.93 4.75 13.62
N ASP A 344 13.67 3.97 12.84
CA ASP A 344 15.01 4.30 12.41
C ASP A 344 14.95 4.89 11.00
N ILE A 345 15.69 5.98 10.78
CA ILE A 345 15.76 6.67 9.48
C ILE A 345 17.18 6.52 8.94
N TYR A 346 17.30 5.99 7.73
CA TYR A 346 18.58 5.83 7.05
C TYR A 346 18.63 6.76 5.85
N ARG A 347 19.62 7.64 5.78
CA ARG A 347 19.82 8.53 4.63
C ARG A 347 20.90 7.97 3.72
N LEU A 348 20.57 7.79 2.45
CA LEU A 348 21.53 7.46 1.41
C LEU A 348 21.91 8.71 0.65
N GLN A 349 23.21 8.91 0.46
CA GLN A 349 23.74 9.99 -0.36
C GLN A 349 24.45 9.41 -1.58
N TYR A 350 24.32 10.09 -2.73
CA TYR A 350 24.96 9.69 -3.97
C TYR A 350 25.95 10.78 -4.40
N ASP A 351 27.24 10.45 -4.39
CA ASP A 351 28.33 11.41 -4.68
C ASP A 351 28.74 11.43 -6.17
N GLY A 352 28.00 10.75 -7.06
CA GLY A 352 28.27 10.72 -8.50
C GLY A 352 29.22 9.59 -8.95
N ALA A 353 30.15 9.14 -8.10
CA ALA A 353 31.07 8.03 -8.41
C ALA A 353 30.76 6.78 -7.57
N SER A 354 30.26 6.98 -6.37
CA SER A 354 29.82 5.97 -5.42
C SER A 354 28.51 6.42 -4.75
N ALA A 355 27.67 5.44 -4.39
CA ALA A 355 26.76 5.67 -3.29
C ALA A 355 27.61 5.57 -2.02
N SER A 356 27.75 6.67 -1.29
CA SER A 356 28.35 6.67 0.03
C SER A 356 27.23 6.68 1.06
N PHE A 357 27.34 5.78 2.04
CA PHE A 357 26.31 5.55 3.03
C PHE A 357 26.70 6.27 4.31
N SER A 358 26.02 7.38 4.59
CA SER A 358 26.12 8.06 5.88
C SER A 358 25.04 7.52 6.80
N PHE A 359 25.46 6.80 7.86
CA PHE A 359 24.54 6.23 8.84
C PHE A 359 24.21 7.28 9.89
N GLY A 360 23.00 7.78 9.81
CA GLY A 360 22.43 8.68 10.80
C GLY A 360 21.39 7.97 11.65
N ARG A 361 21.79 7.13 12.62
CA ARG A 361 20.81 6.54 13.54
C ARG A 361 20.35 7.60 14.54
N LYS A 362 19.18 8.19 14.32
CA LYS A 362 18.54 9.04 15.32
C LYS A 362 17.47 8.21 16.03
N ARG A 363 17.78 7.73 17.23
CA ARG A 363 16.79 7.12 18.11
C ARG A 363 15.78 8.22 18.44
N GLY A 364 14.56 8.11 17.91
CA GLY A 364 13.48 9.04 18.24
C GLY A 364 13.25 9.10 19.75
N GLU A 365 12.67 10.22 20.21
CA GLU A 365 12.15 10.37 21.59
C GLU A 365 11.26 9.19 22.02
N PRO A 366 11.04 8.97 23.34
CA PRO A 366 10.14 7.93 23.84
C PRO A 366 8.82 7.98 23.07
N ALA A 367 8.59 6.88 22.37
CA ALA A 367 7.60 6.77 21.33
C ALA A 367 6.19 6.94 21.91
N LEU A 368 5.40 7.85 21.33
CA LEU A 368 3.94 7.75 21.35
C LEU A 368 3.56 6.31 20.96
N ASP A 369 2.53 5.75 21.56
CA ASP A 369 2.10 4.37 21.31
C ASP A 369 1.88 4.12 19.80
N TYR A 370 2.88 3.53 19.13
CA TYR A 370 2.90 3.29 17.68
C TYR A 370 2.35 1.90 17.33
N SER A 371 1.83 1.17 18.31
CA SER A 371 1.40 -0.24 18.19
C SER A 371 0.20 -0.47 17.25
N SER A 372 -0.35 0.58 16.62
CA SER A 372 -1.51 0.44 15.73
C SER A 372 -1.51 1.41 14.54
N ARG A 373 -0.35 1.70 13.94
CA ARG A 373 -0.26 2.57 12.76
C ARG A 373 -0.08 1.80 11.46
N GLY A 374 -0.85 2.17 10.44
CA GLY A 374 -0.48 1.86 9.05
C GLY A 374 0.08 3.10 8.37
N PHE A 375 0.91 2.90 7.36
CA PHE A 375 1.50 3.99 6.62
C PHE A 375 1.17 3.90 5.13
N VAL A 376 1.09 5.05 4.47
CA VAL A 376 1.02 5.14 3.01
C VAL A 376 1.91 6.28 2.55
N THR A 377 2.75 5.99 1.57
CA THR A 377 3.56 7.03 0.93
C THR A 377 2.71 7.82 -0.05
N GLY A 378 2.98 9.11 -0.16
CA GLY A 378 2.42 9.90 -1.26
C GLY A 378 3.00 9.46 -2.60
N ASP A 379 2.31 9.75 -3.70
CA ASP A 379 2.72 9.36 -5.06
C ASP A 379 4.16 9.78 -5.44
N THR A 380 4.68 10.90 -4.89
CA THR A 380 6.07 11.32 -5.17
C THR A 380 7.08 10.70 -4.21
N GLY A 381 6.60 10.02 -3.16
CA GLY A 381 7.40 9.48 -2.08
C GLY A 381 8.06 10.58 -1.24
N SER A 382 7.52 11.80 -1.23
CA SER A 382 8.09 12.90 -0.45
C SER A 382 7.53 12.96 0.96
N ARG A 383 6.31 12.44 1.17
CA ARG A 383 5.64 12.41 2.46
C ARG A 383 5.09 11.04 2.78
N LEU A 384 4.95 10.84 4.08
CA LEU A 384 4.36 9.68 4.69
C LEU A 384 3.06 10.11 5.35
N PHE A 385 1.97 9.43 5.03
CA PHE A 385 0.74 9.53 5.79
C PHE A 385 0.72 8.35 6.76
N SER A 386 0.55 8.63 8.04
CA SER A 386 0.30 7.64 9.08
C SER A 386 -1.11 7.81 9.62
N PHE A 387 -1.79 6.73 9.96
CA PHE A 387 -3.02 6.78 10.74
C PHE A 387 -2.85 5.98 12.03
N SER A 388 -3.52 6.40 13.09
CA SER A 388 -3.66 5.65 14.35
C SER A 388 -5.00 4.93 14.33
N ARG A 389 -5.08 3.72 14.90
CA ARG A 389 -6.34 2.97 15.03
C ARG A 389 -7.00 3.15 16.40
N ASP A 390 -6.62 4.18 17.16
CA ASP A 390 -7.26 4.47 18.43
C ASP A 390 -8.79 4.65 18.28
N ARG A 391 -9.49 4.43 19.40
CA ARG A 391 -10.98 4.45 19.48
C ARG A 391 -11.61 5.70 18.91
N SER A 392 -10.86 6.77 18.70
CA SER A 392 -11.42 8.08 18.43
C SER A 392 -11.41 8.50 16.95
N SER A 393 -11.17 7.58 16.01
CA SER A 393 -11.23 7.85 14.56
C SER A 393 -10.37 9.06 14.13
N PHE A 394 -9.31 9.35 14.89
CA PHE A 394 -8.43 10.46 14.55
C PHE A 394 -7.31 10.00 13.63
N VAL A 395 -7.13 10.77 12.56
CA VAL A 395 -5.97 10.65 11.70
C VAL A 395 -5.01 11.77 12.04
N ALA A 396 -3.88 11.41 12.62
CA ALA A 396 -2.75 12.32 12.74
C ALA A 396 -1.90 12.25 11.47
N VAL A 397 -2.11 13.19 10.55
CA VAL A 397 -1.16 13.39 9.45
C VAL A 397 0.07 14.06 10.04
N ARG A 398 1.16 13.30 10.22
CA ARG A 398 2.46 13.87 10.54
C ARG A 398 3.19 14.13 9.23
N PRO A 399 3.28 15.40 8.78
CA PRO A 399 3.94 15.71 7.53
C PRO A 399 5.45 15.53 7.62
N ASN A 400 6.01 15.46 8.85
CA ASN A 400 7.42 15.64 9.12
C ASN A 400 7.96 14.56 10.07
N LEU A 401 8.96 13.83 9.58
CA LEU A 401 10.02 13.22 10.38
C LEU A 401 11.37 13.78 9.91
N LEU A 402 11.38 15.09 9.63
CA LEU A 402 12.60 15.78 9.26
C LEU A 402 13.45 16.04 10.50
N TRP A 403 14.75 15.88 10.28
CA TRP A 403 15.81 16.02 11.26
C TRP A 403 15.85 17.42 11.88
N SER A 404 15.14 17.68 12.98
CA SER A 404 15.44 18.82 13.87
C SER A 404 16.43 18.38 14.93
N GLU A 405 17.68 18.84 14.90
CA GLU A 405 18.72 18.46 15.87
C GLU A 405 18.46 18.97 17.31
N ASP A 406 17.52 19.91 17.48
CA ASP A 406 17.28 20.61 18.74
C ASP A 406 15.78 20.59 19.12
N GLU A 407 15.50 20.48 20.42
CA GLU A 407 14.21 20.51 21.16
C GLU A 407 13.54 19.15 21.51
N PRO A 408 13.59 18.75 22.79
CA PRO A 408 12.82 17.63 23.34
C PRO A 408 11.61 18.10 24.16
N GLY A 409 10.40 17.71 23.76
CA GLY A 409 9.19 17.99 24.54
C GLY A 409 7.90 17.92 23.71
N ILE A 410 7.06 16.92 23.98
CA ILE A 410 5.69 16.82 23.46
C ILE A 410 4.73 16.67 24.64
N SER A 411 3.73 17.55 24.71
CA SER A 411 2.59 17.42 25.61
C SER A 411 1.47 16.66 24.91
N GLU A 412 1.00 15.56 25.50
CA GLU A 412 -0.26 14.95 25.09
C GLU A 412 -1.39 15.97 25.32
N VAL A 413 -2.15 16.29 24.26
CA VAL A 413 -3.39 17.06 24.41
C VAL A 413 -4.51 16.04 24.63
N PRO A 414 -5.03 15.87 25.85
CA PRO A 414 -6.21 15.04 26.06
C PRO A 414 -7.38 15.69 25.30
N VAL A 415 -8.00 14.94 24.40
CA VAL A 415 -9.24 15.36 23.75
C VAL A 415 -10.34 15.33 24.81
N THR A 416 -10.56 16.46 25.45
CA THR A 416 -11.65 16.67 26.41
C THR A 416 -12.90 17.07 25.62
N ASP A 417 -13.62 16.09 25.11
CA ASP A 417 -15.10 16.03 25.14
C ASP A 417 -15.56 14.84 24.27
N PRO A 418 -16.30 13.85 24.83
CA PRO A 418 -16.99 12.86 24.02
C PRO A 418 -18.04 13.59 23.20
N VAL A 419 -17.75 13.83 21.93
CA VAL A 419 -18.78 14.19 20.95
C VAL A 419 -19.78 13.04 20.94
N ASP A 420 -21.09 13.31 21.01
CA ASP A 420 -22.15 12.28 20.95
C ASP A 420 -21.80 11.24 19.87
N ASP A 421 -21.32 10.08 20.33
CA ASP A 421 -20.41 9.22 19.57
C ASP A 421 -21.09 8.64 18.31
N ASP A 422 -22.37 8.28 18.40
CA ASP A 422 -23.07 7.40 17.44
C ASP A 422 -23.07 7.85 15.97
N ASP A 423 -23.10 9.15 15.67
CA ASP A 423 -23.18 9.65 14.28
C ASP A 423 -21.81 9.66 13.56
N ILE A 424 -20.70 9.74 14.30
CA ILE A 424 -19.36 9.85 13.71
C ILE A 424 -18.85 8.48 13.25
N TYR A 425 -19.07 7.40 14.01
CA TYR A 425 -18.59 6.04 13.66
C TYR A 425 -19.31 5.44 12.46
N CYS A 426 -20.55 5.84 12.19
CA CYS A 426 -21.26 5.43 10.98
C CYS A 426 -20.66 6.05 9.72
N SER A 427 -19.84 7.09 9.90
CA SER A 427 -19.40 7.93 8.81
C SER A 427 -18.05 7.50 8.21
N PHE A 428 -17.21 6.83 8.98
CA PHE A 428 -15.84 6.49 8.58
C PHE A 428 -15.72 5.00 8.16
N PRO A 429 -14.93 4.66 7.13
CA PRO A 429 -14.58 3.25 6.87
C PRO A 429 -13.95 2.63 8.12
N ALA A 430 -14.20 1.35 8.40
CA ALA A 430 -13.49 0.67 9.47
C ALA A 430 -11.98 0.60 9.15
N LEU A 431 -11.18 1.53 9.70
CA LEU A 431 -9.72 1.55 9.55
C LEU A 431 -9.02 0.44 10.33
N TRP A 432 -9.68 -0.11 11.34
CA TRP A 432 -9.23 -1.32 12.01
C TRP A 432 -9.32 -2.53 11.05
N ALA A 433 -10.04 -2.41 9.93
CA ALA A 433 -10.42 -3.54 9.10
C ALA A 433 -9.54 -3.77 7.86
N PHE A 434 -8.23 -3.90 8.06
CA PHE A 434 -7.24 -4.09 6.97
C PHE A 434 -7.40 -3.05 5.85
N PRO A 435 -7.22 -1.75 6.16
CA PRO A 435 -7.45 -0.70 5.21
C PRO A 435 -6.39 -0.74 4.10
N VAL A 436 -6.83 -0.48 2.88
CA VAL A 436 -5.97 -0.24 1.72
C VAL A 436 -6.03 1.24 1.40
N MET A 437 -4.89 1.88 1.20
CA MET A 437 -4.81 3.33 1.04
C MET A 437 -4.04 3.75 -0.21
N SER A 438 -4.37 4.93 -0.74
CA SER A 438 -3.59 5.64 -1.75
C SER A 438 -3.67 7.12 -1.47
N PHE A 439 -2.51 7.80 -1.50
CA PHE A 439 -2.38 9.19 -1.11
C PHE A 439 -1.75 10.00 -2.24
N ASP A 440 -2.55 10.90 -2.84
CA ASP A 440 -2.04 11.93 -3.74
C ASP A 440 -1.64 13.13 -2.89
N GLU A 441 -0.41 13.13 -2.41
CA GLU A 441 0.14 14.17 -1.53
C GLU A 441 0.19 15.54 -2.19
N ALA A 442 0.35 15.61 -3.51
CA ALA A 442 0.47 16.87 -4.23
C ALA A 442 -0.83 17.66 -4.23
N ILE A 443 -1.95 16.95 -4.21
CA ILE A 443 -3.28 17.54 -4.12
C ILE A 443 -3.85 17.41 -2.71
N GLY A 444 -3.35 16.52 -1.86
CA GLY A 444 -3.88 16.28 -0.52
C GLY A 444 -5.18 15.46 -0.56
N LEU A 445 -5.22 14.42 -1.39
CA LEU A 445 -6.34 13.48 -1.44
C LEU A 445 -5.91 12.12 -0.92
N LEU A 446 -6.71 11.55 -0.03
CA LEU A 446 -6.53 10.19 0.47
C LEU A 446 -7.73 9.33 0.08
N ALA A 447 -7.49 8.20 -0.57
CA ALA A 447 -8.49 7.16 -0.75
C ALA A 447 -8.23 6.03 0.25
N VAL A 448 -9.29 5.53 0.89
CA VAL A 448 -9.23 4.41 1.82
C VAL A 448 -10.34 3.41 1.50
N GLY A 449 -9.96 2.16 1.29
CA GLY A 449 -10.85 1.02 1.16
C GLY A 449 -10.61 0.02 2.28
N ASN A 450 -11.54 -0.91 2.53
CA ASN A 450 -11.32 -2.01 3.46
C ASN A 450 -11.97 -3.32 3.02
N ILE A 451 -11.77 -4.37 3.82
CA ILE A 451 -12.27 -5.71 3.55
C ILE A 451 -13.81 -5.83 3.56
N PHE A 452 -14.53 -4.85 4.13
CA PHE A 452 -16.01 -4.82 4.08
C PHE A 452 -16.56 -4.15 2.81
N GLY A 453 -15.69 -3.63 1.94
CA GLY A 453 -16.09 -2.90 0.74
C GLY A 453 -16.51 -1.45 0.99
N GLU A 454 -16.11 -0.92 2.14
CA GLU A 454 -16.27 0.50 2.42
C GLU A 454 -15.12 1.25 1.75
N LEU A 455 -15.47 2.25 0.94
CA LEU A 455 -14.50 3.08 0.25
C LEU A 455 -14.82 4.54 0.55
N ALA A 456 -13.83 5.30 0.98
CA ALA A 456 -13.95 6.74 1.19
C ALA A 456 -12.82 7.49 0.51
N VAL A 457 -13.12 8.73 0.12
CA VAL A 457 -12.12 9.70 -0.34
C VAL A 457 -12.19 10.91 0.56
N PHE A 458 -11.04 11.29 1.09
CA PHE A 458 -10.87 12.43 1.95
C PHE A 458 -10.12 13.53 1.21
N ASP A 459 -10.63 14.74 1.35
CA ASP A 459 -9.97 15.94 0.86
C ASP A 459 -9.37 16.67 2.05
N LEU A 460 -8.03 16.69 2.13
CA LEU A 460 -7.30 17.37 3.19
C LEU A 460 -7.25 18.88 3.01
N VAL A 461 -7.81 19.41 1.91
CA VAL A 461 -7.89 20.85 1.62
C VAL A 461 -9.35 21.28 1.59
N PRO A 462 -9.76 22.29 2.38
CA PRO A 462 -11.16 22.72 2.49
C PRO A 462 -11.70 23.47 1.25
N ASP A 463 -10.93 23.57 0.16
CA ASP A 463 -11.25 24.38 -1.03
C ASP A 463 -12.35 23.78 -1.93
N GLY A 464 -12.95 22.65 -1.53
CA GLY A 464 -14.09 22.02 -2.20
C GLY A 464 -13.71 21.10 -3.37
N PRO A 465 -14.72 20.51 -4.06
CA PRO A 465 -14.52 19.44 -5.06
C PRO A 465 -13.93 19.92 -6.40
N GLU A 466 -13.34 21.11 -6.45
CA GLU A 466 -12.75 21.65 -7.69
C GLU A 466 -11.51 20.85 -8.12
N ALA A 467 -10.80 20.21 -7.18
CA ALA A 467 -9.64 19.37 -7.46
C ALA A 467 -9.95 18.22 -8.43
N PHE A 468 -11.13 17.59 -8.28
CA PHE A 468 -11.56 16.48 -9.15
C PHE A 468 -11.76 16.89 -10.61
N ASN A 469 -11.85 18.19 -10.92
CA ASN A 469 -12.02 18.69 -12.28
C ASN A 469 -10.70 19.10 -12.96
N MET A 470 -9.56 18.86 -12.31
CA MET A 470 -8.27 19.32 -12.80
C MET A 470 -7.84 18.62 -14.08
N ILE A 471 -7.85 17.29 -14.16
CA ILE A 471 -7.39 16.57 -15.35
C ILE A 471 -8.58 15.84 -15.98
N LYS A 472 -8.90 16.20 -17.21
CA LYS A 472 -10.00 15.57 -17.96
C LYS A 472 -9.55 14.43 -18.85
N ASP A 473 -8.38 14.59 -19.46
CA ASP A 473 -7.96 13.71 -20.52
C ASP A 473 -6.98 12.65 -19.99
N LEU A 474 -7.34 11.39 -20.16
CA LEU A 474 -6.45 10.26 -19.93
C LEU A 474 -5.54 10.07 -21.16
N PRO A 475 -4.34 9.49 -20.99
CA PRO A 475 -3.50 9.17 -22.15
C PRO A 475 -4.17 8.09 -22.99
N LEU A 476 -3.77 7.89 -24.25
CA LEU A 476 -4.31 6.79 -25.04
C LEU A 476 -3.98 5.45 -24.37
N CYS A 477 -4.98 4.58 -24.27
CA CYS A 477 -4.82 3.23 -23.73
C CYS A 477 -4.04 2.37 -24.75
N GLU A 478 -2.98 1.70 -24.28
CA GLU A 478 -2.21 0.77 -25.10
C GLU A 478 -2.87 -0.60 -25.08
N GLU A 479 -3.14 -1.16 -26.25
CA GLU A 479 -3.64 -2.53 -26.40
C GLU A 479 -2.55 -3.44 -26.95
N SER A 480 -2.48 -4.64 -26.38
CA SER A 480 -1.84 -5.76 -27.07
C SER A 480 -2.70 -6.16 -28.28
N HIS A 481 -2.11 -6.16 -29.47
CA HIS A 481 -2.78 -6.65 -30.68
C HIS A 481 -3.15 -8.15 -30.63
N ASN A 482 -2.73 -8.90 -29.59
CA ASN A 482 -2.83 -10.36 -29.54
C ASN A 482 -3.38 -10.94 -28.22
N SER A 483 -3.85 -10.15 -27.24
CA SER A 483 -4.12 -10.72 -25.91
C SER A 483 -5.55 -11.26 -25.74
N THR A 484 -5.74 -12.54 -26.03
CA THR A 484 -6.73 -13.35 -25.28
C THR A 484 -6.06 -13.86 -24.01
N SER A 485 -5.92 -13.02 -22.97
CA SER A 485 -5.52 -13.53 -21.65
C SER A 485 -6.74 -14.21 -21.01
N PRO A 486 -6.63 -15.45 -20.51
CA PRO A 486 -7.72 -16.11 -19.79
C PRO A 486 -7.97 -15.50 -18.40
N SER A 487 -7.02 -14.72 -17.87
CA SER A 487 -7.07 -14.17 -16.52
C SER A 487 -7.60 -12.73 -16.44
N PHE A 488 -7.95 -12.13 -17.58
CA PHE A 488 -8.47 -10.77 -17.68
C PHE A 488 -9.62 -10.68 -18.71
N SER A 489 -10.72 -10.03 -18.36
CA SER A 489 -11.85 -9.79 -19.29
C SER A 489 -12.48 -8.42 -19.08
N ASP A 490 -12.70 -7.68 -20.16
CA ASP A 490 -13.38 -6.38 -20.14
C ASP A 490 -14.92 -6.47 -20.22
N GLN A 491 -15.46 -7.67 -20.45
CA GLN A 491 -16.89 -7.82 -20.80
C GLN A 491 -17.66 -8.73 -19.86
N THR A 492 -17.03 -9.80 -19.39
CA THR A 492 -17.72 -10.87 -18.68
C THR A 492 -17.00 -11.23 -17.39
N PRO A 493 -17.73 -11.41 -16.29
CA PRO A 493 -17.17 -11.96 -15.06
C PRO A 493 -16.41 -13.26 -15.34
N LEU A 494 -15.17 -13.30 -14.87
CA LEU A 494 -14.37 -14.51 -14.88
C LEU A 494 -14.76 -15.37 -13.68
N THR A 495 -14.78 -16.69 -13.89
CA THR A 495 -14.79 -17.60 -12.75
C THR A 495 -13.44 -17.45 -12.04
N LEU A 496 -13.47 -17.26 -10.73
CA LEU A 496 -12.24 -17.15 -9.97
C LEU A 496 -11.43 -18.45 -10.15
N ASP A 497 -10.20 -18.31 -10.64
CA ASP A 497 -9.17 -19.33 -10.66
C ASP A 497 -8.42 -19.38 -9.33
N VAL A 498 -9.14 -19.13 -8.23
CA VAL A 498 -8.65 -19.34 -6.87
C VAL A 498 -9.04 -20.73 -6.42
N ILE A 499 -8.27 -21.27 -5.49
CA ILE A 499 -8.73 -22.46 -4.80
C ILE A 499 -9.82 -22.00 -3.81
N PRO A 500 -11.05 -22.56 -3.85
CA PRO A 500 -12.10 -22.13 -2.95
C PRO A 500 -11.64 -22.20 -1.50
N CYS A 501 -11.89 -21.14 -0.73
CA CYS A 501 -11.73 -21.14 0.71
C CYS A 501 -12.96 -21.81 1.31
N TYR A 502 -12.78 -22.93 2.01
CA TYR A 502 -13.84 -23.63 2.72
C TYR A 502 -13.87 -23.12 4.16
N TYR A 503 -14.97 -22.53 4.60
CA TYR A 503 -15.10 -22.08 5.98
C TYR A 503 -15.86 -23.11 6.81
N VAL A 504 -15.32 -23.39 8.00
CA VAL A 504 -15.99 -24.16 9.04
C VAL A 504 -16.29 -23.21 10.19
N PRO A 505 -17.57 -23.00 10.57
CA PRO A 505 -17.91 -22.11 11.68
C PRO A 505 -17.20 -22.46 12.97
N HIS A 506 -16.59 -21.46 13.61
CA HIS A 506 -15.98 -21.62 14.93
C HIS A 506 -16.98 -22.26 15.91
N GLY A 507 -16.56 -23.36 16.54
CA GLY A 507 -17.35 -24.09 17.52
C GLY A 507 -18.44 -25.01 16.96
N LYS A 508 -18.59 -25.14 15.64
CA LYS A 508 -19.45 -26.17 15.03
C LYS A 508 -18.58 -27.16 14.27
N SER A 509 -18.70 -28.44 14.64
CA SER A 509 -18.22 -29.50 13.75
C SER A 509 -19.03 -29.42 12.45
N PRO A 510 -18.37 -29.34 11.30
CA PRO A 510 -19.02 -29.41 9.99
C PRO A 510 -19.87 -30.69 9.89
N SER A 511 -20.97 -30.64 9.11
CA SER A 511 -21.70 -31.87 8.85
C SER A 511 -20.83 -32.83 8.04
N PRO A 512 -20.94 -34.16 8.19
CA PRO A 512 -20.05 -35.10 7.51
C PRO A 512 -19.99 -34.96 5.97
N GLU A 513 -21.05 -34.46 5.34
CA GLU A 513 -21.11 -34.23 3.88
C GLU A 513 -20.43 -32.93 3.46
N GLU A 514 -20.63 -31.86 4.23
CA GLU A 514 -19.94 -30.58 4.10
C GLU A 514 -18.44 -30.77 4.33
N ASP A 515 -18.09 -31.58 5.33
CA ASP A 515 -16.71 -31.98 5.63
C ASP A 515 -16.04 -32.65 4.44
N GLU A 516 -16.67 -33.65 3.83
CA GLU A 516 -16.02 -34.41 2.76
C GLU A 516 -15.83 -33.57 1.49
N ALA A 517 -16.79 -32.71 1.14
CA ALA A 517 -16.67 -31.82 -0.03
C ALA A 517 -15.65 -30.70 0.21
N GLY A 518 -15.69 -30.08 1.39
CA GLY A 518 -14.72 -29.07 1.81
C GLY A 518 -13.32 -29.64 1.91
N PHE A 519 -13.18 -30.79 2.53
CA PHE A 519 -11.93 -31.53 2.62
C PHE A 519 -11.43 -31.97 1.25
N ALA A 520 -12.29 -32.45 0.33
CA ALA A 520 -11.85 -32.83 -1.01
C ALA A 520 -11.29 -31.61 -1.78
N SER A 521 -11.89 -30.44 -1.59
CA SER A 521 -11.39 -29.17 -2.13
C SER A 521 -10.06 -28.76 -1.49
N ALA A 522 -10.00 -28.72 -0.15
CA ALA A 522 -8.81 -28.31 0.61
C ALA A 522 -7.64 -29.29 0.45
N SER A 523 -7.90 -30.60 0.43
CA SER A 523 -6.86 -31.63 0.27
C SER A 523 -6.22 -31.68 -1.10
N SER A 524 -6.78 -30.97 -2.09
CA SER A 524 -6.08 -30.68 -3.33
C SER A 524 -4.91 -29.69 -3.14
N LYS A 525 -4.92 -28.88 -2.06
CA LYS A 525 -3.87 -27.93 -1.66
C LYS A 525 -2.75 -28.58 -0.85
N PHE A 526 -3.05 -29.68 -0.17
CA PHE A 526 -2.12 -30.29 0.77
C PHE A 526 -0.99 -31.02 0.06
N TYR A 527 0.22 -30.86 0.59
CA TYR A 527 1.39 -31.51 0.04
C TYR A 527 1.25 -33.03 0.19
N ARG A 528 1.25 -33.73 -0.95
CA ARG A 528 1.21 -35.20 -0.96
C ARG A 528 2.61 -35.74 -0.73
N CYS A 529 2.92 -36.09 0.51
CA CYS A 529 4.16 -36.80 0.84
C CYS A 529 4.09 -38.23 0.29
N GLU A 530 4.50 -38.43 -0.96
CA GLU A 530 4.52 -39.77 -1.57
C GLU A 530 5.64 -40.62 -0.96
N ARG A 531 5.26 -41.77 -0.37
CA ARG A 531 6.16 -42.88 0.01
C ARG A 531 7.21 -42.59 1.09
N VAL A 532 7.02 -41.55 1.90
CA VAL A 532 7.87 -41.34 3.08
C VAL A 532 7.23 -42.04 4.27
N GLU A 533 7.95 -43.00 4.85
CA GLU A 533 7.62 -43.52 6.18
C GLU A 533 7.76 -42.38 7.20
N LEU A 534 6.63 -41.77 7.56
CA LEU A 534 6.52 -40.83 8.67
C LEU A 534 6.68 -41.60 10.00
N ARG A 535 7.23 -40.95 11.02
CA ARG A 535 7.36 -41.55 12.35
C ARG A 535 5.99 -41.84 12.97
N PRO A 536 5.91 -42.77 13.95
CA PRO A 536 4.70 -42.94 14.75
C PRO A 536 4.24 -41.58 15.30
N ARG A 537 2.94 -41.25 15.13
CA ARG A 537 2.25 -39.98 15.51
C ARG A 537 2.27 -38.86 14.46
N TRP A 538 3.13 -38.90 13.46
CA TRP A 538 3.07 -37.97 12.34
C TRP A 538 2.25 -38.56 11.20
N THR A 539 1.36 -37.76 10.64
CA THR A 539 0.51 -38.18 9.52
C THR A 539 0.35 -37.04 8.52
N ASN A 540 0.13 -37.39 7.26
CA ASN A 540 -0.32 -36.49 6.21
C ASN A 540 -1.76 -36.80 5.78
N ASN A 541 -2.45 -37.66 6.54
CA ASN A 541 -3.88 -37.89 6.37
C ASN A 541 -4.64 -36.75 7.06
N TRP A 542 -4.78 -35.64 6.34
CA TRP A 542 -5.45 -34.44 6.85
C TRP A 542 -6.91 -34.66 7.27
N ARG A 543 -7.53 -35.79 6.90
CA ARG A 543 -8.85 -36.17 7.41
C ARG A 543 -8.85 -36.35 8.92
N ASP A 544 -7.70 -36.70 9.49
CA ASP A 544 -7.55 -36.90 10.93
C ASP A 544 -7.20 -35.60 11.67
N TYR A 545 -6.95 -34.49 10.96
CA TYR A 545 -6.64 -33.18 11.56
C TYR A 545 -7.91 -32.34 11.68
N TYR A 546 -8.51 -32.28 12.86
CA TYR A 546 -9.81 -31.61 13.06
C TYR A 546 -9.78 -30.08 12.85
N GLU A 547 -8.61 -29.44 12.78
CA GLU A 547 -8.44 -27.99 12.58
C GLU A 547 -7.91 -27.63 11.18
N TRP A 548 -8.02 -28.53 10.19
CA TRP A 548 -7.53 -28.25 8.84
C TRP A 548 -8.15 -26.98 8.23
N SER A 549 -9.37 -26.64 8.63
CA SER A 549 -10.09 -25.44 8.19
C SER A 549 -9.49 -24.13 8.70
N GLN A 550 -8.60 -24.18 9.70
CA GLN A 550 -7.90 -22.99 10.18
C GLN A 550 -6.79 -22.51 9.23
N TRP A 551 -6.62 -23.15 8.08
CA TRP A 551 -5.52 -22.87 7.13
C TRP A 551 -6.03 -22.39 5.76
N GLU A 552 -7.25 -21.86 5.72
CA GLU A 552 -7.97 -21.56 4.48
C GLU A 552 -7.84 -20.09 4.05
N GLY A 553 -7.33 -19.22 4.94
CA GLY A 553 -7.09 -17.79 4.73
C GLY A 553 -8.27 -16.90 5.12
N HIS A 554 -9.20 -17.39 5.95
CA HIS A 554 -10.32 -16.61 6.47
C HIS A 554 -9.89 -15.68 7.60
N PRO A 555 -10.49 -14.49 7.76
CA PRO A 555 -10.29 -13.69 8.97
C PRO A 555 -10.37 -14.56 10.23
N GLU A 556 -9.39 -14.45 11.13
CA GLU A 556 -9.25 -15.25 12.37
C GLU A 556 -8.60 -16.63 12.23
N ASP A 557 -8.37 -17.13 11.02
CA ASP A 557 -7.68 -18.40 10.84
C ASP A 557 -6.14 -18.27 10.83
N ARG A 558 -5.43 -19.38 11.03
CA ARG A 558 -3.95 -19.41 11.09
C ARG A 558 -3.32 -18.93 9.79
N ALA A 559 -3.90 -19.25 8.62
CA ALA A 559 -3.37 -18.78 7.35
C ALA A 559 -3.51 -17.25 7.19
N PHE A 560 -4.61 -16.70 7.68
CA PHE A 560 -4.86 -15.27 7.73
C PHE A 560 -3.90 -14.57 8.69
N LEU A 561 -3.69 -15.13 9.88
CA LEU A 561 -2.68 -14.65 10.83
C LEU A 561 -1.28 -14.72 10.22
N LEU A 562 -0.90 -15.79 9.53
CA LEU A 562 0.39 -15.85 8.84
C LEU A 562 0.56 -14.70 7.85
N PHE A 563 -0.49 -14.40 7.08
CA PHE A 563 -0.45 -13.38 6.04
C PHE A 563 -0.46 -11.95 6.59
N HIS A 564 -1.38 -11.66 7.51
CA HIS A 564 -1.64 -10.31 8.00
C HIS A 564 -0.90 -9.96 9.29
N ARG A 565 -0.58 -10.96 10.13
CA ARG A 565 0.11 -10.75 11.41
C ARG A 565 1.61 -10.84 11.26
N ASN A 566 2.11 -11.80 10.48
CA ASN A 566 3.54 -12.07 10.39
C ASN A 566 4.16 -11.58 9.07
N HIS A 567 3.38 -10.91 8.23
CA HIS A 567 3.79 -10.45 6.91
C HIS A 567 4.40 -11.57 6.03
N PHE A 568 4.03 -12.84 6.26
CA PHE A 568 4.52 -13.93 5.41
C PHE A 568 3.86 -13.86 4.04
N ILE A 569 4.66 -14.01 3.00
CA ILE A 569 4.16 -13.98 1.63
C ILE A 569 3.99 -15.41 1.08
N GLY A 570 2.90 -15.60 0.35
CA GLY A 570 2.55 -16.89 -0.24
C GLY A 570 1.44 -17.61 0.51
N ARG A 571 0.98 -18.72 -0.09
CA ARG A 571 -0.05 -19.58 0.51
C ARG A 571 0.59 -20.64 1.40
N PRO A 572 0.05 -20.89 2.60
CA PRO A 572 0.48 -22.04 3.41
C PRO A 572 0.18 -23.36 2.70
N GLU A 573 1.22 -24.16 2.48
CA GLU A 573 1.16 -25.53 1.98
C GLU A 573 1.32 -26.49 3.16
N LEU A 574 0.22 -27.12 3.58
CA LEU A 574 0.28 -28.07 4.69
C LEU A 574 1.02 -29.35 4.29
N ILE A 575 1.99 -29.79 5.11
CA ILE A 575 2.86 -30.95 4.81
C ILE A 575 2.50 -32.19 5.63
N MET A 576 2.48 -32.03 6.95
CA MET A 576 2.13 -33.10 7.89
C MET A 576 1.76 -32.49 9.24
N PHE A 577 1.12 -33.27 10.08
CA PHE A 577 0.76 -32.85 11.43
C PHE A 577 0.88 -34.01 12.42
N ASN A 578 0.85 -33.66 13.70
CA ASN A 578 0.59 -34.56 14.81
C ASN A 578 -0.49 -33.92 15.72
N LEU A 579 -0.71 -34.47 16.92
CA LEU A 579 -1.74 -33.97 17.85
C LEU A 579 -1.52 -32.54 18.39
N GLN A 580 -0.32 -31.99 18.26
CA GLN A 580 0.06 -30.72 18.87
C GLN A 580 0.68 -29.75 17.87
N CYS A 581 1.05 -30.21 16.68
CA CYS A 581 1.78 -29.39 15.74
C CYS A 581 1.44 -29.68 14.28
N VAL A 582 1.40 -28.61 13.50
CA VAL A 582 1.30 -28.63 12.04
C VAL A 582 2.61 -28.17 11.44
N VAL A 583 3.16 -28.97 10.54
CA VAL A 583 4.29 -28.58 9.70
C VAL A 583 3.78 -28.22 8.32
N PHE A 584 4.15 -27.04 7.87
CA PHE A 584 3.70 -26.45 6.62
C PHE A 584 4.85 -25.69 5.95
N ARG A 585 4.62 -25.23 4.73
CA ARG A 585 5.55 -24.42 3.97
C ARG A 585 4.85 -23.16 3.51
N VAL A 586 5.49 -22.01 3.63
CA VAL A 586 4.96 -20.73 3.13
C VAL A 586 6.12 -19.97 2.50
N GLY A 587 5.91 -19.45 1.29
CA GLY A 587 6.96 -18.73 0.56
C GLY A 587 8.25 -19.55 0.36
N GLY A 588 8.16 -20.88 0.28
CA GLY A 588 9.34 -21.74 0.16
C GLY A 588 10.03 -22.08 1.48
N VAL A 589 9.62 -21.50 2.60
CA VAL A 589 10.19 -21.71 3.95
C VAL A 589 9.36 -22.72 4.70
N TYR A 590 10.01 -23.69 5.36
CA TYR A 590 9.32 -24.67 6.22
C TYR A 590 9.12 -24.10 7.61
N MET A 591 7.91 -24.29 8.14
CA MET A 591 7.50 -23.80 9.45
C MET A 591 6.77 -24.88 10.22
N ALA A 592 6.76 -24.75 11.55
CA ALA A 592 6.00 -25.57 12.46
C ALA A 592 5.11 -24.66 13.31
N TRP A 593 3.81 -24.94 13.39
CA TRP A 593 2.88 -24.27 14.29
C TRP A 593 2.59 -25.17 15.46
N ASP A 594 3.03 -24.81 16.66
CA ASP A 594 2.71 -25.53 17.90
C ASP A 594 1.43 -24.95 18.51
N ASP A 595 0.44 -25.79 18.77
CA ASP A 595 -0.84 -25.38 19.35
C ASP A 595 -0.68 -24.79 20.76
N ALA A 596 0.43 -25.09 21.45
CA ALA A 596 0.73 -24.53 22.77
C ALA A 596 1.29 -23.10 22.71
N ASP A 597 2.04 -22.76 21.67
CA ASP A 597 2.76 -21.48 21.56
C ASP A 597 1.98 -20.41 20.77
N ASP A 598 0.95 -20.83 20.01
CA ASP A 598 0.13 -19.99 19.12
C ASP A 598 0.96 -19.11 18.14
N ASN A 599 2.15 -19.61 17.81
CA ASN A 599 3.12 -18.92 16.98
C ASN A 599 3.83 -19.92 16.05
N PRO A 600 4.03 -19.56 14.77
CA PRO A 600 4.80 -20.39 13.86
C PRO A 600 6.30 -20.27 14.21
N ALA A 601 7.02 -21.38 14.17
CA ALA A 601 8.48 -21.42 14.26
C ALA A 601 9.08 -21.71 12.88
N VAL A 602 10.06 -20.91 12.46
CA VAL A 602 10.78 -21.12 11.21
C VAL A 602 11.84 -22.20 11.39
N LEU A 603 11.85 -23.20 10.50
CA LEU A 603 12.79 -24.32 10.53
C LEU A 603 14.04 -23.97 9.67
N SER A 604 14.82 -23.00 10.16
CA SER A 604 15.76 -22.15 9.39
C SER A 604 16.92 -22.86 8.69
N GLU A 605 17.37 -24.02 9.17
CA GLU A 605 18.49 -24.75 8.56
C GLU A 605 18.04 -25.73 7.46
N ILE A 606 16.74 -25.89 7.29
CA ILE A 606 16.18 -26.95 6.46
C ILE A 606 15.56 -26.36 5.21
N THR A 607 16.38 -26.25 4.16
CA THR A 607 15.94 -25.72 2.85
C THR A 607 15.20 -26.77 2.01
N ALA A 608 15.16 -28.04 2.45
CA ALA A 608 14.56 -29.13 1.71
C ALA A 608 13.76 -30.06 2.62
N LEU A 609 12.58 -30.48 2.16
CA LEU A 609 11.72 -31.44 2.84
C LEU A 609 12.45 -32.73 3.28
N ARG A 610 13.41 -33.21 2.47
CA ARG A 610 14.22 -34.39 2.85
C ARG A 610 15.04 -34.16 4.12
N GLY A 611 15.58 -32.95 4.30
CA GLY A 611 16.29 -32.59 5.53
C GLY A 611 15.35 -32.61 6.74
N LEU A 612 14.16 -32.02 6.57
CA LEU A 612 13.12 -31.98 7.60
C LEU A 612 12.72 -33.38 8.07
N LEU A 613 12.40 -34.23 7.10
CA LEU A 613 12.00 -35.61 7.34
C LEU A 613 13.13 -36.44 7.96
N LYS A 614 14.39 -36.12 7.66
CA LYS A 614 15.55 -36.79 8.27
C LYS A 614 15.73 -36.37 9.73
N SER A 615 15.65 -35.09 10.03
CA SER A 615 15.81 -34.59 11.40
C SER A 615 14.69 -35.13 12.32
N LEU A 616 13.45 -35.14 11.83
CA LEU A 616 12.32 -35.77 12.53
C LEU A 616 12.47 -37.29 12.69
N LYS A 617 13.32 -37.94 11.88
CA LYS A 617 13.60 -39.38 11.96
C LYS A 617 14.69 -39.75 12.96
N ASP A 618 15.50 -38.81 13.46
CA ASP A 618 16.64 -39.10 14.32
C ASP A 618 16.34 -38.77 15.80
N GLU A 619 15.63 -37.68 16.08
CA GLU A 619 15.25 -37.22 17.43
C GLU A 619 13.85 -37.74 17.77
N GLU A 620 13.48 -38.05 19.02
CA GLU A 620 12.26 -38.76 19.52
C GLU A 620 10.86 -38.32 18.97
N GLY A 621 10.81 -37.50 17.92
CA GLY A 621 9.61 -37.03 17.23
C GLY A 621 9.19 -35.66 17.70
N SER A 622 9.92 -35.07 18.65
CA SER A 622 9.73 -33.68 19.08
C SER A 622 10.37 -32.72 18.10
N ILE A 623 9.63 -31.68 17.75
CA ILE A 623 10.08 -30.54 16.94
C ILE A 623 11.00 -29.62 17.76
N ASP A 624 11.00 -29.74 19.09
CA ASP A 624 11.84 -28.94 19.99
C ASP A 624 13.33 -29.13 19.74
N ALA A 625 13.68 -30.26 19.12
CA ALA A 625 15.05 -30.60 18.81
C ALA A 625 15.49 -30.09 17.41
N LEU A 626 14.54 -29.65 16.56
CA LEU A 626 14.87 -28.94 15.34
C LEU A 626 15.39 -27.53 15.66
N PRO A 627 16.39 -27.01 14.91
CA PRO A 627 16.76 -25.61 14.98
C PRO A 627 15.56 -24.74 14.61
N ARG A 628 14.96 -24.11 15.62
CA ARG A 628 13.86 -23.17 15.47
C ARG A 628 14.41 -21.75 15.52
N VAL A 629 14.08 -20.96 14.50
CA VAL A 629 14.13 -19.51 14.60
C VAL A 629 12.69 -19.09 14.84
N LEU A 630 12.39 -18.67 16.06
CA LEU A 630 11.11 -18.01 16.30
C LEU A 630 11.13 -16.74 15.46
N PRO A 631 10.15 -16.54 14.56
CA PRO A 631 9.97 -15.23 13.96
C PRO A 631 9.81 -14.22 15.09
N HIS A 632 10.27 -13.00 14.86
CA HIS A 632 10.14 -11.96 15.86
C HIS A 632 8.66 -11.85 16.23
N HIS A 633 8.36 -11.93 17.53
CA HIS A 633 7.00 -11.78 18.01
C HIS A 633 6.56 -10.37 17.65
N ASP A 634 5.63 -10.26 16.71
CA ASP A 634 5.08 -8.97 16.31
C ASP A 634 3.93 -8.60 17.25
N GLN A 635 4.27 -7.93 18.36
CA GLN A 635 3.27 -7.50 19.35
C GLN A 635 2.26 -6.52 18.75
N VAL A 636 2.69 -5.67 17.80
CA VAL A 636 1.79 -4.79 17.03
C VAL A 636 0.72 -5.64 16.37
N ALA A 637 1.13 -6.66 15.64
CA ALA A 637 0.20 -7.48 14.89
C ALA A 637 -0.75 -8.30 15.78
N ASP A 638 -0.30 -8.76 16.95
CA ASP A 638 -1.17 -9.34 17.98
C ASP A 638 -2.20 -8.36 18.51
N SER A 639 -1.77 -7.14 18.83
CA SER A 639 -2.67 -6.07 19.27
C SER A 639 -3.71 -5.78 18.20
N LEU A 640 -3.29 -5.66 16.92
CA LEU A 640 -4.18 -5.42 15.80
C LEU A 640 -5.24 -6.51 15.64
N TYR A 641 -4.86 -7.77 15.87
CA TYR A 641 -5.79 -8.89 15.78
C TYR A 641 -6.76 -8.91 16.96
N GLN A 642 -6.28 -8.72 18.18
CA GLN A 642 -7.12 -8.62 19.36
C GLN A 642 -8.10 -7.43 19.26
N GLU A 643 -7.63 -6.30 18.74
CA GLU A 643 -8.47 -5.15 18.41
C GLU A 643 -9.52 -5.49 17.36
N TRP A 644 -9.15 -6.15 16.26
CA TRP A 644 -10.09 -6.58 15.23
C TRP A 644 -11.22 -7.45 15.78
N ASP A 645 -10.89 -8.49 16.56
CA ASP A 645 -11.91 -9.37 17.17
C ASP A 645 -12.77 -8.60 18.19
N ALA A 646 -12.14 -7.77 19.03
CA ALA A 646 -12.85 -6.92 19.98
C ALA A 646 -13.82 -5.96 19.26
N TRP A 647 -13.43 -5.40 18.11
CA TRP A 647 -14.27 -4.51 17.30
C TRP A 647 -15.42 -5.23 16.62
N LEU A 648 -15.19 -6.42 16.04
CA LEU A 648 -16.26 -7.24 15.49
C LEU A 648 -17.32 -7.56 16.55
N ARG A 649 -16.89 -7.94 17.76
CA ARG A 649 -17.79 -8.20 18.89
C ARG A 649 -18.47 -6.93 19.35
N PHE A 650 -17.76 -5.82 19.42
CA PHE A 650 -18.32 -4.52 19.77
C PHE A 650 -19.44 -4.12 18.80
N GLU A 651 -19.20 -4.18 17.48
CA GLU A 651 -20.22 -3.85 16.48
C GLU A 651 -21.40 -4.81 16.52
N ALA A 652 -21.15 -6.12 16.73
CA ALA A 652 -22.20 -7.10 16.90
C ALA A 652 -23.12 -6.77 18.09
N ASN A 653 -22.56 -6.28 19.20
CA ASN A 653 -23.33 -5.82 20.36
C ASN A 653 -24.12 -4.52 20.11
N HIS A 654 -23.85 -3.81 19.01
CA HIS A 654 -24.57 -2.60 18.57
C HIS A 654 -25.43 -2.88 17.32
N ASP A 655 -25.89 -4.13 17.14
CA ASP A 655 -26.72 -4.57 16.02
C ASP A 655 -26.12 -4.31 14.62
N ARG A 656 -24.80 -4.12 14.54
CA ARG A 656 -24.09 -3.83 13.29
C ARG A 656 -23.22 -5.00 12.89
N ASN A 657 -23.50 -5.60 11.73
CA ASN A 657 -22.64 -6.62 11.13
C ASN A 657 -22.23 -6.15 9.73
N ARG A 658 -20.99 -5.66 9.59
CA ARG A 658 -20.48 -5.14 8.31
C ARG A 658 -20.41 -6.18 7.20
N TRP A 659 -20.29 -7.47 7.53
CA TRP A 659 -20.39 -8.55 6.53
C TRP A 659 -21.82 -8.69 6.00
N MET A 660 -22.82 -8.57 6.88
CA MET A 660 -24.22 -8.50 6.44
C MET A 660 -24.48 -7.26 5.58
N GLU A 661 -23.96 -6.10 5.96
CA GLU A 661 -24.07 -4.91 5.13
C GLU A 661 -23.40 -5.11 3.76
N MET A 662 -22.24 -5.79 3.70
CA MET A 662 -21.58 -6.14 2.43
C MET A 662 -22.47 -7.03 1.56
N LYS A 663 -23.14 -8.02 2.17
CA LYS A 663 -24.12 -8.88 1.48
C LYS A 663 -25.32 -8.08 0.95
N GLU A 664 -25.85 -7.15 1.75
CA GLU A 664 -26.96 -6.26 1.36
C GLU A 664 -26.60 -5.35 0.18
N ARG A 665 -25.32 -4.95 0.08
CA ARG A 665 -24.76 -4.23 -1.07
C ARG A 665 -24.59 -5.09 -2.33
N GLY A 666 -25.03 -6.35 -2.31
CA GLY A 666 -24.92 -7.30 -3.42
C GLY A 666 -23.62 -8.11 -3.42
N GLY A 667 -22.88 -8.07 -2.32
CA GLY A 667 -21.66 -8.84 -2.12
C GLY A 667 -21.87 -10.30 -1.82
N PHE A 668 -20.79 -11.07 -1.97
CA PHE A 668 -20.71 -12.45 -1.51
C PHE A 668 -19.61 -12.59 -0.44
N PRO A 669 -19.80 -11.98 0.74
CA PRO A 669 -18.90 -12.21 1.87
C PRO A 669 -18.89 -13.70 2.22
N PRO A 670 -17.87 -14.18 2.95
CA PRO A 670 -17.85 -15.57 3.38
C PRO A 670 -19.11 -15.87 4.22
N GLU A 671 -19.89 -16.89 3.83
CA GLU A 671 -21.23 -17.15 4.40
C GLU A 671 -21.19 -17.28 5.93
N ALA A 672 -20.12 -17.92 6.41
CA ALA A 672 -19.52 -17.80 7.73
C ALA A 672 -19.97 -16.59 8.58
N TYR A 673 -19.59 -15.40 8.15
CA TYR A 673 -19.75 -14.16 8.92
C TYR A 673 -21.14 -13.55 8.75
N THR A 674 -21.92 -14.04 7.79
CA THR A 674 -23.32 -13.65 7.59
C THR A 674 -24.29 -14.48 8.41
N GLN A 675 -23.85 -15.62 8.93
CA GLN A 675 -24.66 -16.55 9.72
C GLN A 675 -24.32 -16.54 11.21
N ALA A 676 -23.28 -15.83 11.64
CA ALA A 676 -22.97 -15.65 13.04
C ALA A 676 -24.22 -15.08 13.74
N PRO A 677 -24.78 -15.78 14.75
CA PRO A 677 -25.95 -15.27 15.46
C PRO A 677 -25.60 -13.88 16.00
N GLN A 678 -26.48 -12.90 15.78
CA GLN A 678 -26.43 -11.67 16.55
C GLN A 678 -26.38 -12.12 18.01
N MET A 679 -25.31 -11.76 18.73
CA MET A 679 -25.16 -12.16 20.13
C MET A 679 -26.34 -11.53 20.89
N GLU A 680 -27.32 -12.34 21.27
CA GLU A 680 -28.46 -11.92 22.11
C GLU A 680 -28.01 -11.53 23.53
#